data_AF-A0A1Y1Z7X0-F1
#
_entry.id   AF-A0A1Y1Z7X0-F1
#
_cell.length_a   1.000
_cell.length_b   1.000
_cell.length_c   1.000
_cell.angle_alpha   90.00
_cell.angle_beta   90.00
_cell.angle_gamma   90.00
#
_symmetry.space_group_name_H-M   'P 1'
#
loop_
_entity.id
_entity.type
_entity.pdbx_description
1 polymer ?
#
loop_
_entity_poly.entity_id
_entity_poly.type
_entity_poly.pdbx_seq_one_letter_code
_entity_poly.pdbx_strand_id
1 'polypeptide(L)'
;MLSEKPRMLILYGTQTGTTESYAKIVQTFAKIRSFDVRLARMDEVAHESLPTEPLIVFLSSTFYNGEFPDSAASLWSYLKRQDHSPNLFRHTRYAVFGLGNRTLQENFNKAAKLLDQRMSELGGFNIMPVGMGDEYDPNGHETAFRPWLKAFWTKLTGSDVKMTLPVSVQIQQSNRTVPEVNHEGYIKVPVVSNKRLTSPDYERTGCMVTFDISQTNQEYQVAGHVQVFPENPDELVVRAARRLDVDLDMVVEIQPMDDSVALPTIVTIRQLLKNYLDISSIPSRALVEGFSCLASDINEQEALESLASDMLAGNMYMKLSTSTVFSVVDVLERYPSVKISLEQFISNIPKISSRYYSIASSPLVSKDKIDIVFFVEEWATETGGRFQGLTSTYLSKKSPDVADPYVFLKIHAGLVHLPERLDTPILGVALGSGIGVFRSILQHREVLLEQGHEMTRIRLYYGMRYYEHEYLFKDELDNFTRKGLVEVIDAASRDHKKNCAVRMLDFPEKVTDYLDNNGMYLYCGLGGLIPGAMEITIGECLQANKQVSYEESLEIIANLRKQNRWEVEAYAKSVDEENALKSIILKRGGQAQGQEVPTATLYEDAKMFCYQCEQTYQGRGCTTIGVCGKTPEVAALQDLLITCLKRLSWYAYNLRQLQNEHSDKVEVSEVEFPEVNHYSLKATFSTLTNVNFDSNRFLQFHQDCRDYTKRLSVQYQAICKRLNIRPKKCPIPESISEVLDNAPGAVGDIEDMLVSKGKEVGILSRMRATKNDALVGLQEMIVYGLKGLSAYADHALVLAHEDRRIYEFLHKAFYFLTTKDSKDMDKTLACLMELGQVNLICMDVLHNANKTFGAQSPHTVSLKPRPGKCILVSGHDFMFLDSLLRQTEGLGINIYTHGEMLPAHGYPKLRQYKHLAGHYGVAWQRQSVEFPHFPGAIVMTTNCLTPPKDDYQGRLFTVGVVGWPNIPHVGDDLDYSAVIKVALDSPGFNEDTPEFEYPPSSFTPITDSYQVGFSSEAVLNVAPTVLKALETGDISRVFVIGGCDGYEGERSYYTDLAKMLPESAVVLTSGCGKFRINSLEWKTIGDSGIPRLLDMGQCNDAYSAIQIASALAEALNCTIHDLPLSIVLSWFEQKAVVVLLSLLSLGIQNIRVGPQLPAFLRPSAVKILSDKFGLKLIGDPKLDLEDMYGGMVASAV
;
A
#
# COMPACT_ATOMS: atom_id res chain seq x y z
N MET A 1 -32.05 -36.59 6.44
CA MET A 1 -32.49 -35.21 6.67
C MET A 1 -31.66 -34.34 5.75
N LEU A 2 -32.26 -33.60 4.82
CA LEU A 2 -31.57 -32.58 4.05
C LEU A 2 -30.99 -31.58 5.06
N SER A 3 -29.67 -31.39 5.10
CA SER A 3 -29.06 -30.41 6.01
C SER A 3 -29.57 -29.02 5.63
N GLU A 4 -30.30 -28.35 6.53
CA GLU A 4 -30.76 -26.98 6.32
C GLU A 4 -29.56 -26.06 6.05
N LYS A 5 -29.64 -25.28 4.96
CA LYS A 5 -28.60 -24.32 4.61
C LYS A 5 -28.52 -23.23 5.68
N PRO A 6 -27.32 -22.83 6.14
CA PRO A 6 -27.18 -21.74 7.10
C PRO A 6 -27.72 -20.43 6.51
N ARG A 7 -28.63 -19.76 7.24
CA ARG A 7 -29.24 -18.49 6.83
C ARG A 7 -28.28 -17.31 7.03
N MET A 8 -28.24 -16.38 6.08
CA MET A 8 -27.46 -15.15 6.11
C MET A 8 -28.27 -13.98 5.55
N LEU A 9 -28.38 -12.89 6.32
CA LEU A 9 -28.95 -11.64 5.86
C LEU A 9 -27.83 -10.64 5.54
N ILE A 10 -27.82 -10.08 4.33
CA ILE A 10 -26.87 -9.05 3.91
C ILE A 10 -27.66 -7.75 3.75
N LEU A 11 -27.28 -6.73 4.52
CA LEU A 11 -27.89 -5.41 4.53
C LEU A 11 -26.92 -4.38 4.00
N TYR A 12 -27.37 -3.56 3.05
CA TYR A 12 -26.55 -2.49 2.49
C TYR A 12 -27.22 -1.11 2.54
N GLY A 13 -26.41 -0.10 2.88
CA GLY A 13 -26.74 1.32 2.81
C GLY A 13 -25.93 1.98 1.70
N THR A 14 -26.61 2.57 0.73
CA THR A 14 -26.00 3.21 -0.44
C THR A 14 -26.76 4.45 -0.91
N GLN A 15 -26.03 5.43 -1.47
CA GLN A 15 -26.62 6.59 -2.16
C GLN A 15 -26.51 6.45 -3.68
N THR A 16 -25.33 6.07 -4.16
CA THR A 16 -24.96 6.03 -5.59
C THR A 16 -24.76 4.61 -6.12
N GLY A 17 -25.03 3.57 -5.32
CA GLY A 17 -24.94 2.16 -5.72
C GLY A 17 -23.59 1.49 -5.44
N THR A 18 -22.54 2.22 -5.03
CA THR A 18 -21.22 1.60 -4.77
C THR A 18 -21.30 0.51 -3.70
N THR A 19 -21.90 0.79 -2.54
CA THR A 19 -22.04 -0.20 -1.46
C THR A 19 -22.87 -1.41 -1.87
N GLU A 20 -23.87 -1.22 -2.73
CA GLU A 20 -24.68 -2.31 -3.28
C GLU A 20 -23.84 -3.28 -4.11
N SER A 21 -22.92 -2.77 -4.94
CA SER A 21 -22.00 -3.60 -5.71
C SER A 21 -21.14 -4.49 -4.82
N TYR A 22 -20.61 -3.95 -3.71
CA TYR A 22 -19.85 -4.74 -2.73
C TYR A 22 -20.72 -5.78 -2.02
N ALA A 23 -21.97 -5.43 -1.68
CA ALA A 23 -22.91 -6.35 -1.04
C ALA A 23 -23.31 -7.53 -1.97
N LYS A 24 -23.46 -7.27 -3.27
CA LYS A 24 -23.70 -8.29 -4.30
C LYS A 24 -22.52 -9.25 -4.45
N ILE A 25 -21.28 -8.76 -4.27
CA ILE A 25 -20.10 -9.63 -4.22
C ILE A 25 -20.22 -10.60 -3.02
N VAL A 26 -20.50 -10.09 -1.82
CA VAL A 26 -20.70 -10.94 -0.62
C VAL A 26 -21.82 -11.96 -0.84
N GLN A 27 -22.96 -11.54 -1.39
CA GLN A 27 -24.11 -12.41 -1.67
C GLN A 27 -23.75 -13.56 -2.61
N THR A 28 -23.04 -13.25 -3.70
CA THR A 28 -22.59 -14.23 -4.69
C THR A 28 -21.76 -15.32 -4.02
N PHE A 29 -20.79 -14.92 -3.20
CA PHE A 29 -19.95 -15.88 -2.49
C PHE A 29 -20.68 -16.71 -1.45
N ALA A 30 -21.65 -16.11 -0.76
CA ALA A 30 -22.49 -16.82 0.19
C ALA A 30 -23.31 -17.91 -0.51
N LYS A 31 -23.91 -17.62 -1.68
CA LYS A 31 -24.67 -18.59 -2.48
C LYS A 31 -23.80 -19.76 -2.96
N ILE A 32 -22.61 -19.49 -3.49
CA ILE A 32 -21.65 -20.53 -3.92
C ILE A 32 -21.26 -21.45 -2.76
N ARG A 33 -21.17 -20.91 -1.54
CA ARG A 33 -20.85 -21.66 -0.31
C ARG A 33 -22.07 -22.28 0.37
N SER A 34 -23.17 -22.45 -0.36
CA SER A 34 -24.40 -23.12 0.10
C SER A 34 -25.10 -22.45 1.30
N PHE A 35 -24.95 -21.14 1.48
CA PHE A 35 -25.80 -20.38 2.40
C PHE A 35 -27.17 -20.13 1.78
N ASP A 36 -28.19 -20.01 2.64
CA ASP A 36 -29.49 -19.42 2.27
C ASP A 36 -29.41 -17.92 2.52
N VAL A 37 -29.38 -17.13 1.44
CA VAL A 37 -28.92 -15.73 1.48
C VAL A 37 -30.03 -14.78 1.07
N ARG A 38 -30.35 -13.84 1.96
CA ARG A 38 -31.20 -12.70 1.64
C ARG A 38 -30.35 -11.44 1.54
N LEU A 39 -30.40 -10.76 0.40
CA LEU A 39 -29.81 -9.44 0.20
C LEU A 39 -30.94 -8.42 0.21
N ALA A 40 -30.80 -7.34 0.98
CA ALA A 40 -31.82 -6.29 1.04
C ALA A 40 -31.20 -4.93 1.34
N ARG A 41 -31.82 -3.87 0.82
CA ARG A 41 -31.48 -2.50 1.21
C ARG A 41 -31.98 -2.24 2.63
N MET A 42 -31.24 -1.45 3.41
CA MET A 42 -31.51 -1.29 4.86
C MET A 42 -32.91 -0.72 5.19
N ASP A 43 -33.55 -0.01 4.26
CA ASP A 43 -34.90 0.56 4.35
C ASP A 43 -36.01 -0.38 3.84
N GLU A 44 -35.68 -1.53 3.24
CA GLU A 44 -36.65 -2.49 2.68
C GLU A 44 -36.98 -3.65 3.65
N VAL A 45 -36.30 -3.71 4.80
CA VAL A 45 -36.46 -4.79 5.77
C VAL A 45 -37.28 -4.33 6.98
N ALA A 46 -38.22 -5.16 7.43
CA ALA A 46 -38.91 -4.95 8.70
C ALA A 46 -37.92 -5.07 9.87
N HIS A 47 -37.54 -3.94 10.49
CA HIS A 47 -36.43 -3.87 11.46
C HIS A 47 -36.67 -4.70 12.72
N GLU A 48 -37.94 -4.93 13.09
CA GLU A 48 -38.35 -5.78 14.22
C GLU A 48 -38.01 -7.26 14.02
N SER A 49 -37.77 -7.69 12.77
CA SER A 49 -37.41 -9.09 12.45
C SER A 49 -35.91 -9.39 12.61
N LEU A 50 -35.05 -8.36 12.61
CA LEU A 50 -33.59 -8.51 12.63
C LEU A 50 -33.05 -9.34 13.82
N PRO A 51 -33.58 -9.23 15.05
CA PRO A 51 -33.13 -10.04 16.19
C PRO A 51 -33.27 -11.55 16.00
N THR A 52 -34.09 -11.99 15.04
CA THR A 52 -34.30 -13.42 14.74
C THR A 52 -33.30 -13.99 13.74
N GLU A 53 -32.47 -13.14 13.13
CA GLU A 53 -31.49 -13.55 12.14
C GLU A 53 -30.22 -14.10 12.82
N PRO A 54 -29.74 -15.29 12.43
CA PRO A 54 -28.57 -15.91 13.05
C PRO A 54 -27.24 -15.28 12.62
N LEU A 55 -27.22 -14.62 11.45
CA LEU A 55 -26.05 -13.96 10.88
C LEU A 55 -26.48 -12.76 10.03
N ILE A 56 -25.98 -11.57 10.37
CA ILE A 56 -26.20 -10.33 9.60
C ILE A 56 -24.86 -9.74 9.13
N VAL A 57 -24.77 -9.39 7.85
CA VAL A 57 -23.62 -8.67 7.29
C VAL A 57 -24.05 -7.26 6.91
N PHE A 58 -23.45 -6.25 7.53
CA PHE A 58 -23.75 -4.84 7.24
C PHE A 58 -22.68 -4.25 6.32
N LEU A 59 -23.11 -3.60 5.24
CA LEU A 59 -22.25 -2.77 4.40
C LEU A 59 -22.83 -1.35 4.32
N SER A 60 -22.08 -0.31 4.66
CA SER A 60 -22.57 1.06 4.56
C SER A 60 -21.50 2.03 4.08
N SER A 61 -21.90 2.93 3.18
CA SER A 61 -21.12 4.14 2.91
C SER A 61 -21.25 5.14 4.06
N THR A 62 -20.31 6.07 4.17
CA THR A 62 -20.42 7.25 5.06
C THR A 62 -20.45 8.52 4.22
N PHE A 63 -21.45 9.38 4.42
CA PHE A 63 -21.52 10.67 3.72
C PHE A 63 -20.69 11.75 4.45
N TYR A 64 -20.31 12.83 3.75
CA TYR A 64 -19.30 13.83 4.19
C TYR A 64 -19.33 14.20 5.68
N ASN A 65 -20.51 14.42 6.26
CA ASN A 65 -20.70 14.81 7.67
C ASN A 65 -20.72 13.63 8.67
N GLY A 66 -20.38 12.43 8.22
CA GLY A 66 -20.43 11.21 9.02
C GLY A 66 -21.80 10.52 9.03
N GLU A 67 -22.71 10.96 8.17
CA GLU A 67 -24.09 10.50 8.12
C GLU A 67 -24.23 9.16 7.40
N PHE A 68 -25.31 8.46 7.74
CA PHE A 68 -25.77 7.29 6.99
C PHE A 68 -26.37 7.74 5.65
N PRO A 69 -26.24 6.94 4.58
CA PRO A 69 -27.01 7.18 3.36
C PRO A 69 -28.52 7.10 3.66
N ASP A 70 -29.35 7.74 2.82
CA ASP A 70 -30.80 7.80 3.04
C ASP A 70 -31.42 6.40 3.17
N SER A 71 -30.93 5.48 2.36
CA SER A 71 -31.34 4.07 2.37
C SER A 71 -31.01 3.30 3.65
N ALA A 72 -30.20 3.87 4.55
CA ALA A 72 -29.86 3.31 5.86
C ALA A 72 -30.39 4.14 7.05
N ALA A 73 -30.96 5.31 6.79
CA ALA A 73 -31.40 6.24 7.84
C ALA A 73 -32.50 5.64 8.73
N SER A 74 -33.45 4.90 8.15
CA SER A 74 -34.55 4.26 8.88
C SER A 74 -34.06 3.16 9.82
N LEU A 75 -33.16 2.29 9.35
CA LEU A 75 -32.53 1.26 10.17
C LEU A 75 -31.72 1.86 11.32
N TRP A 76 -30.92 2.89 11.04
CA TRP A 76 -30.16 3.56 12.08
C TRP A 76 -31.06 4.19 13.15
N SER A 77 -32.18 4.78 12.73
CA SER A 77 -33.19 5.34 13.64
C SER A 77 -33.81 4.26 14.54
N TYR A 78 -34.06 3.06 14.00
CA TYR A 78 -34.51 1.92 14.78
C TYR A 78 -33.45 1.47 15.81
N LEU A 79 -32.19 1.28 15.40
CA LEU A 79 -31.12 0.77 16.29
C LEU A 79 -30.74 1.77 17.40
N LYS A 80 -30.82 3.08 17.14
CA LYS A 80 -30.43 4.13 18.09
C LYS A 80 -31.46 4.38 19.22
N ARG A 81 -32.65 3.77 19.13
CA ARG A 81 -33.66 3.88 20.19
C ARG A 81 -33.12 3.39 21.55
N GLN A 82 -33.43 4.14 22.60
CA GLN A 82 -32.93 3.89 23.96
C GLN A 82 -33.76 2.86 24.75
N ASP A 83 -34.92 2.45 24.23
CA ASP A 83 -35.83 1.50 24.87
C ASP A 83 -35.56 0.03 24.49
N HIS A 84 -34.56 -0.22 23.65
CA HIS A 84 -34.13 -1.57 23.30
C HIS A 84 -33.44 -2.28 24.47
N SER A 85 -33.67 -3.59 24.60
CA SER A 85 -32.94 -4.41 25.56
C SER A 85 -31.46 -4.53 25.18
N PRO A 86 -30.51 -4.47 26.13
CA PRO A 86 -29.09 -4.77 25.89
C PRO A 86 -28.81 -6.18 25.37
N ASN A 87 -29.81 -7.07 25.37
CA ASN A 87 -29.71 -8.44 24.89
C ASN A 87 -30.52 -8.67 23.61
N LEU A 88 -30.96 -7.62 22.92
CA LEU A 88 -31.80 -7.70 21.74
C LEU A 88 -31.20 -8.63 20.66
N PHE A 89 -29.89 -8.57 20.45
CA PHE A 89 -29.16 -9.34 19.44
C PHE A 89 -28.31 -10.49 20.02
N ARG A 90 -28.62 -10.98 21.23
CA ARG A 90 -27.80 -12.01 21.94
C ARG A 90 -27.56 -13.32 21.18
N HIS A 91 -28.37 -13.61 20.16
CA HIS A 91 -28.26 -14.82 19.33
C HIS A 91 -27.81 -14.51 17.88
N THR A 92 -27.51 -13.26 17.58
CA THR A 92 -27.15 -12.79 16.25
C THR A 92 -25.64 -12.60 16.18
N ARG A 93 -25.02 -13.31 15.23
CA ARG A 93 -23.64 -13.03 14.82
C ARG A 93 -23.66 -11.93 13.77
N TYR A 94 -22.67 -11.05 13.75
CA TYR A 94 -22.61 -10.02 12.72
C TYR A 94 -21.18 -9.65 12.30
N ALA A 95 -21.09 -9.06 11.11
CA ALA A 95 -19.88 -8.44 10.58
C ALA A 95 -20.25 -7.11 9.90
N VAL A 96 -19.31 -6.15 9.90
CA VAL A 96 -19.52 -4.81 9.33
C VAL A 96 -18.38 -4.44 8.39
N PHE A 97 -18.72 -3.93 7.21
CA PHE A 97 -17.79 -3.30 6.27
C PHE A 97 -18.23 -1.87 5.95
N GLY A 98 -17.31 -0.92 6.13
CA GLY A 98 -17.53 0.48 5.81
C GLY A 98 -16.88 0.89 4.50
N LEU A 99 -17.58 1.70 3.73
CA LEU A 99 -17.00 2.44 2.61
C LEU A 99 -16.84 3.90 3.06
N GLY A 100 -15.60 4.30 3.34
CA GLY A 100 -15.28 5.61 3.89
C GLY A 100 -14.16 6.29 3.13
N ASN A 101 -13.93 7.54 3.50
CA ASN A 101 -12.92 8.40 2.90
C ASN A 101 -12.09 9.05 4.02
N ARG A 102 -10.79 8.75 4.10
CA ARG A 102 -9.92 9.24 5.21
C ARG A 102 -9.82 10.75 5.30
N THR A 103 -10.11 11.48 4.22
CA THR A 103 -9.99 12.95 4.21
C THR A 103 -11.09 13.62 5.01
N LEU A 104 -12.17 12.89 5.29
CA LEU A 104 -13.23 13.31 6.21
C LEU A 104 -12.82 13.19 7.69
N GLN A 105 -11.56 12.84 7.98
CA GLN A 105 -10.95 12.79 9.31
C GLN A 105 -11.81 12.03 10.34
N GLU A 106 -12.43 12.73 11.29
CA GLU A 106 -13.30 12.19 12.33
C GLU A 106 -14.51 11.42 11.79
N ASN A 107 -14.93 11.73 10.56
CA ASN A 107 -16.04 11.07 9.88
C ASN A 107 -15.61 9.86 9.03
N PHE A 108 -14.32 9.50 9.01
CA PHE A 108 -13.85 8.32 8.27
C PHE A 108 -14.54 7.03 8.75
N ASN A 109 -15.30 6.38 7.86
CA ASN A 109 -16.07 5.16 8.14
C ASN A 109 -17.03 5.26 9.34
N LYS A 110 -17.49 6.47 9.66
CA LYS A 110 -18.29 6.72 10.89
C LYS A 110 -19.59 5.94 10.92
N ALA A 111 -20.30 5.78 9.80
CA ALA A 111 -21.53 4.98 9.75
C ALA A 111 -21.28 3.51 10.15
N ALA A 112 -20.21 2.90 9.63
CA ALA A 112 -19.82 1.53 9.96
C ALA A 112 -19.37 1.37 11.42
N LYS A 113 -18.57 2.32 11.94
CA LYS A 113 -18.16 2.35 13.35
C LYS A 113 -19.36 2.45 14.29
N LEU A 114 -20.32 3.31 13.97
CA LEU A 114 -21.54 3.49 14.75
C LEU A 114 -22.43 2.23 14.73
N LEU A 115 -22.55 1.55 13.59
CA LEU A 115 -23.26 0.26 13.50
C LEU A 115 -22.61 -0.80 14.39
N ASP A 116 -21.30 -0.98 14.28
CA ASP A 116 -20.56 -1.98 15.06
C ASP A 116 -20.68 -1.73 16.56
N GLN A 117 -20.42 -0.50 17.00
CA GLN A 117 -20.59 -0.10 18.39
C GLN A 117 -22.00 -0.41 18.89
N ARG A 118 -23.03 0.00 18.14
CA ARG A 118 -24.41 -0.17 18.59
C ARG A 118 -24.87 -1.63 18.60
N MET A 119 -24.45 -2.44 17.63
CA MET A 119 -24.75 -3.87 17.60
C MET A 119 -24.10 -4.60 18.79
N SER A 120 -22.88 -4.21 19.16
CA SER A 120 -22.20 -4.72 20.37
C SER A 120 -22.94 -4.35 21.65
N GLU A 121 -23.36 -3.08 21.80
CA GLU A 121 -24.14 -2.60 22.95
C GLU A 121 -25.49 -3.32 23.12
N LEU A 122 -26.06 -3.82 22.03
CA LEU A 122 -27.33 -4.56 22.02
C LEU A 122 -27.14 -6.09 22.10
N GLY A 123 -25.92 -6.56 22.38
CA GLY A 123 -25.61 -7.96 22.70
C GLY A 123 -25.26 -8.83 21.49
N GLY A 124 -25.07 -8.24 20.30
CA GLY A 124 -24.64 -8.98 19.11
C GLY A 124 -23.21 -9.52 19.24
N PHE A 125 -22.95 -10.68 18.64
CA PHE A 125 -21.59 -11.26 18.60
C PHE A 125 -20.87 -10.86 17.31
N ASN A 126 -19.87 -9.98 17.42
CA ASN A 126 -19.03 -9.62 16.28
C ASN A 126 -18.07 -10.78 15.94
N ILE A 127 -18.13 -11.30 14.71
CA ILE A 127 -17.27 -12.41 14.26
C ILE A 127 -15.89 -11.96 13.76
N MET A 128 -15.69 -10.67 13.45
CA MET A 128 -14.43 -10.13 12.94
C MET A 128 -14.35 -8.59 13.01
N PRO A 129 -13.15 -7.99 13.11
CA PRO A 129 -13.01 -6.53 13.12
C PRO A 129 -13.70 -5.84 11.93
N VAL A 130 -14.23 -4.63 12.17
CA VAL A 130 -14.86 -3.80 11.14
C VAL A 130 -13.88 -3.58 9.99
N GLY A 131 -14.30 -3.90 8.78
CA GLY A 131 -13.52 -3.56 7.59
C GLY A 131 -13.67 -2.08 7.28
N MET A 132 -12.56 -1.36 7.20
CA MET A 132 -12.55 0.08 6.91
C MET A 132 -12.04 0.30 5.49
N GLY A 133 -12.94 0.22 4.51
CA GLY A 133 -12.65 0.59 3.14
C GLY A 133 -12.30 2.06 3.05
N ASP A 134 -11.26 2.38 2.29
CA ASP A 134 -10.82 3.75 2.07
C ASP A 134 -10.79 4.09 0.59
N GLU A 135 -11.54 5.11 0.21
CA GLU A 135 -11.52 5.66 -1.13
C GLU A 135 -10.12 6.10 -1.61
N TYR A 136 -9.20 6.40 -0.68
CA TYR A 136 -7.83 6.87 -0.96
C TYR A 136 -6.76 5.79 -0.93
N ASP A 137 -7.11 4.54 -0.60
CA ASP A 137 -6.14 3.47 -0.77
C ASP A 137 -5.81 3.27 -2.27
N PRO A 138 -4.65 2.68 -2.61
CA PRO A 138 -4.22 2.52 -4.00
C PRO A 138 -5.27 1.86 -4.92
N ASN A 139 -6.13 1.00 -4.38
CA ASN A 139 -7.23 0.36 -5.10
C ASN A 139 -8.63 0.79 -4.56
N GLY A 140 -8.72 1.96 -3.92
CA GLY A 140 -9.91 2.40 -3.21
C GLY A 140 -10.35 1.41 -2.14
N HIS A 141 -11.66 1.32 -1.90
CA HIS A 141 -12.25 0.48 -0.86
C HIS A 141 -11.89 -1.01 -0.99
N GLU A 142 -11.58 -1.51 -2.20
CA GLU A 142 -11.13 -2.89 -2.45
C GLU A 142 -9.90 -3.28 -1.63
N THR A 143 -9.04 -2.29 -1.33
CA THR A 143 -7.79 -2.50 -0.59
C THR A 143 -8.05 -3.11 0.79
N ALA A 144 -9.08 -2.65 1.50
CA ALA A 144 -9.50 -3.24 2.75
C ALA A 144 -10.55 -4.35 2.56
N PHE A 145 -11.39 -4.25 1.52
CA PHE A 145 -12.48 -5.19 1.29
C PHE A 145 -12.00 -6.60 1.00
N ARG A 146 -10.98 -6.79 0.15
CA ARG A 146 -10.49 -8.14 -0.19
C ARG A 146 -9.90 -8.90 1.01
N PRO A 147 -8.96 -8.34 1.79
CA PRO A 147 -8.47 -8.99 3.01
C PRO A 147 -9.59 -9.25 4.01
N TRP A 148 -10.53 -8.31 4.16
CA TRP A 148 -11.69 -8.48 5.02
C TRP A 148 -12.58 -9.63 4.55
N LEU A 149 -12.91 -9.69 3.26
CA LEU A 149 -13.75 -10.72 2.68
C LEU A 149 -13.10 -12.11 2.78
N LYS A 150 -11.78 -12.21 2.55
CA LYS A 150 -11.01 -13.44 2.75
C LYS A 150 -11.03 -13.89 4.22
N ALA A 151 -10.84 -12.96 5.16
CA ALA A 151 -10.90 -13.26 6.59
C ALA A 151 -12.32 -13.68 7.01
N PHE A 152 -13.35 -13.03 6.46
CA PHE A 152 -14.76 -13.36 6.67
C PHE A 152 -15.05 -14.81 6.24
N TRP A 153 -14.65 -15.20 5.03
CA TRP A 153 -14.85 -16.57 4.55
C TRP A 153 -14.03 -17.62 5.29
N THR A 154 -12.77 -17.31 5.61
CA THR A 154 -11.91 -18.18 6.42
C THR A 154 -12.56 -18.44 7.79
N LYS A 155 -13.16 -17.41 8.42
CA LYS A 155 -13.87 -17.55 9.69
C LYS A 155 -15.16 -18.36 9.58
N LEU A 156 -15.91 -18.26 8.48
CA LEU A 156 -17.17 -18.98 8.31
C LEU A 156 -16.99 -20.42 7.82
N THR A 157 -15.98 -20.71 7.01
CA THR A 157 -15.86 -21.98 6.26
C THR A 157 -14.54 -22.71 6.44
N GLY A 158 -13.54 -22.11 7.09
CA GLY A 158 -12.23 -22.73 7.35
C GLY A 158 -11.28 -22.78 6.14
N SER A 159 -11.69 -22.34 4.95
CA SER A 159 -10.81 -22.27 3.76
C SER A 159 -11.20 -21.13 2.81
N ASP A 160 -10.23 -20.71 2.00
CA ASP A 160 -10.40 -19.71 0.93
C ASP A 160 -10.57 -20.44 -0.42
N VAL A 161 -11.81 -20.70 -0.83
CA VAL A 161 -12.11 -21.34 -2.13
C VAL A 161 -12.05 -20.30 -3.26
N LYS A 162 -11.34 -20.63 -4.36
CA LYS A 162 -11.18 -19.80 -5.56
C LYS A 162 -12.52 -19.28 -6.11
N MET A 163 -12.48 -18.07 -6.66
CA MET A 163 -13.64 -17.39 -7.25
C MET A 163 -14.07 -18.04 -8.56
N THR A 164 -15.21 -18.73 -8.60
CA THR A 164 -15.86 -19.11 -9.87
C THR A 164 -16.93 -18.09 -10.25
N LEU A 165 -17.04 -17.74 -11.54
CA LEU A 165 -18.12 -16.86 -12.00
C LEU A 165 -19.48 -17.58 -11.92
N PRO A 166 -20.42 -17.11 -11.08
CA PRO A 166 -21.75 -17.70 -10.94
C PRO A 166 -22.60 -17.54 -12.22
N VAL A 167 -23.65 -18.35 -12.30
CA VAL A 167 -24.76 -18.19 -13.23
C VAL A 167 -26.03 -17.92 -12.42
N SER A 168 -26.70 -16.79 -12.68
CA SER A 168 -27.94 -16.37 -12.02
C SER A 168 -29.13 -16.24 -12.97
N VAL A 169 -28.93 -16.54 -14.26
CA VAL A 169 -29.97 -16.49 -15.29
C VAL A 169 -29.95 -17.76 -16.14
N GLN A 170 -31.12 -18.16 -16.62
CA GLN A 170 -31.25 -19.11 -17.73
C GLN A 170 -31.69 -18.35 -18.98
N ILE A 171 -31.11 -18.72 -20.12
CA ILE A 171 -31.36 -18.06 -21.38
C ILE A 171 -31.88 -19.09 -22.37
N GLN A 172 -32.95 -18.74 -23.06
CA GLN A 172 -33.49 -19.55 -24.14
C GLN A 172 -33.75 -18.66 -25.36
N GLN A 173 -33.43 -19.16 -26.55
CA GLN A 173 -33.79 -18.45 -27.77
C GLN A 173 -35.31 -18.35 -27.89
N SER A 174 -35.82 -17.17 -28.27
CA SER A 174 -37.24 -16.90 -28.38
C SER A 174 -37.56 -16.29 -29.75
N ASN A 175 -38.79 -16.47 -30.22
CA ASN A 175 -39.31 -15.81 -31.42
C ASN A 175 -40.40 -14.78 -31.08
N ARG A 176 -40.55 -14.44 -29.79
CA ARG A 176 -41.55 -13.47 -29.34
C ARG A 176 -41.17 -12.06 -29.76
N THR A 177 -42.17 -11.20 -29.89
CA THR A 177 -41.97 -9.78 -30.19
C THR A 177 -41.14 -9.12 -29.09
N VAL A 178 -40.09 -8.43 -29.50
CA VAL A 178 -39.17 -7.73 -28.60
C VAL A 178 -39.79 -6.39 -28.16
N PRO A 179 -39.91 -6.12 -26.85
CA PRO A 179 -40.36 -4.82 -26.36
C PRO A 179 -39.42 -3.68 -26.77
N GLU A 180 -39.96 -2.47 -26.89
CA GLU A 180 -39.11 -1.28 -26.96
C GLU A 180 -38.31 -1.11 -25.67
N VAL A 181 -37.10 -0.57 -25.79
CA VAL A 181 -36.23 -0.28 -24.64
C VAL A 181 -36.96 0.70 -23.73
N ASN A 182 -37.06 0.32 -22.46
CA ASN A 182 -37.64 1.14 -21.42
C ASN A 182 -36.84 0.98 -20.13
N HIS A 183 -36.69 2.07 -19.38
CA HIS A 183 -36.06 2.11 -18.07
C HIS A 183 -37.08 2.61 -17.05
N GLU A 184 -37.39 1.78 -16.06
CA GLU A 184 -38.43 2.07 -15.08
C GLU A 184 -38.15 3.40 -14.35
N GLY A 185 -39.13 4.31 -14.37
CA GLY A 185 -39.02 5.62 -13.74
C GLY A 185 -38.25 6.68 -14.54
N TYR A 186 -37.83 6.41 -15.78
CA TYR A 186 -37.21 7.38 -16.68
C TYR A 186 -38.20 7.79 -17.80
N ILE A 187 -38.15 9.06 -18.19
CA ILE A 187 -38.89 9.60 -19.33
C ILE A 187 -37.97 9.72 -20.55
N LYS A 188 -38.50 9.43 -21.74
CA LYS A 188 -37.79 9.59 -23.00
C LYS A 188 -38.09 10.98 -23.57
N VAL A 189 -37.05 11.78 -23.80
CA VAL A 189 -37.20 13.16 -24.28
C VAL A 189 -36.22 13.51 -25.40
N PRO A 190 -36.59 14.42 -26.33
CA PRO A 190 -35.70 14.82 -27.41
C PRO A 190 -34.65 15.83 -26.94
N VAL A 191 -33.44 15.69 -27.49
CA VAL A 191 -32.38 16.70 -27.47
C VAL A 191 -32.69 17.74 -28.55
N VAL A 192 -32.90 18.99 -28.15
CA VAL A 192 -33.23 20.11 -29.06
C VAL A 192 -32.04 21.02 -29.33
N SER A 193 -30.95 20.89 -28.58
CA SER A 193 -29.69 21.58 -28.82
C SER A 193 -28.53 20.83 -28.16
N ASN A 194 -27.39 20.76 -28.84
CA ASN A 194 -26.12 20.36 -28.25
C ASN A 194 -25.01 21.29 -28.78
N LYS A 195 -24.54 22.19 -27.92
CA LYS A 195 -23.60 23.25 -28.30
C LYS A 195 -22.29 23.06 -27.56
N ARG A 196 -21.18 23.03 -28.32
CA ARG A 196 -19.84 23.17 -27.73
C ARG A 196 -19.66 24.59 -27.19
N LEU A 197 -19.28 24.71 -25.92
CA LEU A 197 -19.04 25.98 -25.24
C LEU A 197 -17.56 26.38 -25.19
N THR A 198 -16.67 25.42 -25.36
CA THR A 198 -15.21 25.61 -25.38
C THR A 198 -14.68 25.86 -26.79
N SER A 199 -13.53 26.51 -26.91
CA SER A 199 -12.91 26.76 -28.22
C SER A 199 -12.63 25.44 -28.97
N PRO A 200 -12.77 25.39 -30.32
CA PRO A 200 -12.60 24.16 -31.11
C PRO A 200 -11.21 23.52 -31.00
N ASP A 201 -10.18 24.33 -30.78
CA ASP A 201 -8.77 23.98 -30.63
C ASP A 201 -8.40 23.54 -29.20
N TYR A 202 -9.33 23.67 -28.24
CA TYR A 202 -9.08 23.28 -26.86
C TYR A 202 -9.19 21.77 -26.66
N GLU A 203 -8.25 21.20 -25.89
CA GLU A 203 -8.14 19.76 -25.62
C GLU A 203 -9.36 19.17 -24.91
N ARG A 204 -10.02 19.95 -24.04
CA ARG A 204 -11.19 19.52 -23.28
C ARG A 204 -12.46 20.05 -23.92
N THR A 205 -13.30 19.14 -24.39
CA THR A 205 -14.58 19.51 -25.00
C THR A 205 -15.64 19.74 -23.92
N GLY A 206 -15.97 21.00 -23.65
CA GLY A 206 -17.13 21.39 -22.83
C GLY A 206 -18.38 21.63 -23.68
N CYS A 207 -19.51 21.02 -23.30
CA CYS A 207 -20.79 21.05 -24.02
C CYS A 207 -21.95 21.51 -23.13
N MET A 208 -22.96 22.11 -23.77
CA MET A 208 -24.28 22.33 -23.20
C MET A 208 -25.34 21.62 -24.04
N VAL A 209 -26.13 20.77 -23.39
CA VAL A 209 -27.23 20.05 -24.02
C VAL A 209 -28.56 20.55 -23.46
N THR A 210 -29.53 20.78 -24.34
CA THR A 210 -30.88 21.18 -23.98
C THR A 210 -31.87 20.06 -24.29
N PHE A 211 -32.64 19.66 -23.30
CA PHE A 211 -33.74 18.70 -23.42
C PHE A 211 -35.09 19.43 -23.43
N ASP A 212 -36.03 18.94 -24.23
CA ASP A 212 -37.41 19.42 -24.25
C ASP A 212 -38.34 18.46 -23.51
N ILE A 213 -38.92 18.94 -22.41
CA ILE A 213 -39.82 18.18 -21.54
C ILE A 213 -41.29 18.56 -21.73
N SER A 214 -41.64 19.41 -22.71
CA SER A 214 -43.00 19.91 -22.96
C SER A 214 -44.05 18.82 -23.23
N GLN A 215 -43.61 17.66 -23.71
CA GLN A 215 -44.46 16.49 -23.95
C GLN A 215 -44.61 15.58 -22.72
N THR A 216 -44.12 16.03 -21.56
CA THR A 216 -44.18 15.29 -20.30
C THR A 216 -44.92 16.10 -19.24
N ASN A 217 -45.40 15.43 -18.18
CA ASN A 217 -46.01 16.10 -17.02
C ASN A 217 -45.00 16.34 -15.89
N GLN A 218 -43.70 16.35 -16.20
CA GLN A 218 -42.67 16.53 -15.19
C GLN A 218 -42.38 18.02 -14.97
N GLU A 219 -42.07 18.37 -13.72
CA GLU A 219 -41.61 19.70 -13.34
C GLU A 219 -40.17 19.60 -12.82
N TYR A 220 -39.42 20.71 -12.88
CA TYR A 220 -38.06 20.77 -12.35
C TYR A 220 -37.85 22.06 -11.55
N GLN A 221 -36.83 22.04 -10.69
CA GLN A 221 -36.51 23.14 -9.79
C GLN A 221 -35.18 23.80 -10.18
N VAL A 222 -35.01 25.06 -9.78
CA VAL A 222 -33.71 25.74 -9.85
C VAL A 222 -32.68 24.96 -9.05
N ALA A 223 -31.44 24.85 -9.56
CA ALA A 223 -30.40 23.99 -8.99
C ALA A 223 -30.80 22.51 -8.80
N GLY A 224 -31.79 22.02 -9.58
CA GLY A 224 -32.19 20.61 -9.61
C GLY A 224 -31.19 19.70 -10.33
N HIS A 225 -31.53 18.41 -10.43
CA HIS A 225 -30.69 17.42 -11.10
C HIS A 225 -31.46 16.62 -12.12
N VAL A 226 -30.77 16.16 -13.16
CA VAL A 226 -31.24 15.09 -14.04
C VAL A 226 -30.29 13.91 -13.99
N GLN A 227 -30.86 12.71 -13.96
CA GLN A 227 -30.13 11.48 -14.24
C GLN A 227 -30.30 11.14 -15.71
N VAL A 228 -29.20 11.01 -16.44
CA VAL A 228 -29.21 10.59 -17.86
C VAL A 228 -28.79 9.13 -17.95
N PHE A 229 -29.60 8.31 -18.61
CA PHE A 229 -29.27 6.92 -18.92
C PHE A 229 -28.51 6.82 -20.25
N PRO A 230 -27.27 6.30 -20.28
CA PRO A 230 -26.49 6.18 -21.51
C PRO A 230 -26.70 4.84 -22.23
N GLU A 231 -26.09 4.72 -23.42
CA GLU A 231 -26.00 3.48 -24.20
C GLU A 231 -24.55 3.20 -24.59
N ASN A 232 -24.17 1.93 -24.71
CA ASN A 232 -22.85 1.54 -25.19
C ASN A 232 -22.67 1.89 -26.68
N PRO A 233 -21.44 2.27 -27.11
CA PRO A 233 -21.14 2.48 -28.52
C PRO A 233 -21.34 1.21 -29.35
N ASP A 234 -21.88 1.36 -30.57
CA ASP A 234 -22.15 0.21 -31.47
C ASP A 234 -20.89 -0.62 -31.77
N GLU A 235 -19.71 0.01 -31.87
CA GLU A 235 -18.43 -0.68 -32.06
C GLU A 235 -18.10 -1.63 -30.91
N LEU A 236 -18.32 -1.20 -29.66
CA LEU A 236 -18.06 -2.01 -28.47
C LEU A 236 -19.05 -3.18 -28.37
N VAL A 237 -20.32 -2.95 -28.75
CA VAL A 237 -21.36 -3.98 -28.81
C VAL A 237 -20.99 -5.08 -29.81
N VAL A 238 -20.49 -4.71 -30.99
CA VAL A 238 -20.02 -5.67 -32.01
C VAL A 238 -18.82 -6.47 -31.53
N ARG A 239 -17.85 -5.83 -30.86
CA ARG A 239 -16.68 -6.51 -30.28
C ARG A 239 -17.07 -7.52 -29.20
N ALA A 240 -17.97 -7.14 -28.29
CA ALA A 240 -18.49 -8.02 -27.26
C ALA A 240 -19.21 -9.24 -27.86
N ALA A 241 -20.10 -9.03 -28.82
CA ALA A 241 -20.81 -10.13 -29.49
C ALA A 241 -19.86 -11.10 -30.19
N ARG A 242 -18.80 -10.59 -30.83
CA ARG A 242 -17.74 -11.42 -31.43
C ARG A 242 -17.00 -12.26 -30.39
N ARG A 243 -16.66 -11.70 -29.22
CA ARG A 243 -15.96 -12.45 -28.16
C ARG A 243 -16.84 -13.49 -27.48
N LEU A 244 -18.15 -13.25 -27.43
CA LEU A 244 -19.14 -14.19 -26.89
C LEU A 244 -19.64 -15.22 -27.90
N ASP A 245 -19.30 -15.07 -29.19
CA ASP A 245 -19.77 -15.91 -30.29
C ASP A 245 -21.30 -15.95 -30.41
N VAL A 246 -21.94 -14.77 -30.36
CA VAL A 246 -23.41 -14.61 -30.40
C VAL A 246 -23.86 -13.67 -31.52
N ASP A 247 -25.04 -13.95 -32.07
CA ASP A 247 -25.70 -13.08 -33.05
C ASP A 247 -26.41 -11.92 -32.34
N LEU A 248 -26.13 -10.68 -32.78
CA LEU A 248 -26.71 -9.46 -32.21
C LEU A 248 -28.24 -9.39 -32.39
N ASP A 249 -28.77 -9.98 -33.46
CA ASP A 249 -30.20 -9.92 -33.77
C ASP A 249 -30.96 -11.12 -33.18
N MET A 250 -30.26 -12.02 -32.48
CA MET A 250 -30.87 -13.12 -31.73
C MET A 250 -31.75 -12.56 -30.60
N VAL A 251 -32.99 -13.04 -30.56
CA VAL A 251 -33.93 -12.76 -29.48
C VAL A 251 -33.81 -13.85 -28.42
N VAL A 252 -33.68 -13.42 -27.16
CA VAL A 252 -33.54 -14.30 -26.01
C VAL A 252 -34.61 -14.00 -24.96
N GLU A 253 -35.09 -15.07 -24.32
CA GLU A 253 -35.90 -15.02 -23.11
C GLU A 253 -34.99 -15.28 -21.90
N ILE A 254 -34.87 -14.29 -21.02
CA ILE A 254 -34.07 -14.34 -19.80
C ILE A 254 -34.98 -14.71 -18.64
N GLN A 255 -34.70 -15.86 -18.02
CA GLN A 255 -35.36 -16.31 -16.81
C GLN A 255 -34.39 -16.14 -15.63
N PRO A 256 -34.62 -15.17 -14.73
CA PRO A 256 -33.87 -15.06 -13.50
C PRO A 256 -34.00 -16.33 -12.68
N MET A 257 -32.88 -16.84 -12.14
CA MET A 257 -32.91 -17.91 -11.14
C MET A 257 -33.23 -17.38 -9.74
N ASP A 258 -33.24 -16.05 -9.56
CA ASP A 258 -33.68 -15.37 -8.35
C ASP A 258 -34.42 -14.07 -8.68
N ASP A 259 -35.27 -13.60 -7.76
CA ASP A 259 -36.11 -12.40 -7.96
C ASP A 259 -35.32 -11.08 -7.94
N SER A 260 -33.98 -11.13 -7.80
CA SER A 260 -33.15 -9.92 -7.65
C SER A 260 -32.61 -9.37 -8.98
N VAL A 261 -32.77 -10.10 -10.09
CA VAL A 261 -32.28 -9.70 -11.41
C VAL A 261 -33.36 -8.95 -12.20
N ALA A 262 -33.42 -7.63 -12.04
CA ALA A 262 -34.27 -6.75 -12.87
C ALA A 262 -33.70 -6.58 -14.30
N LEU A 263 -33.84 -7.60 -15.16
CA LEU A 263 -33.52 -7.56 -16.58
C LEU A 263 -34.79 -7.73 -17.42
N PRO A 264 -34.84 -7.24 -18.66
CA PRO A 264 -35.96 -7.50 -19.54
C PRO A 264 -36.11 -9.01 -19.78
N THR A 265 -37.34 -9.52 -19.65
CA THR A 265 -37.64 -10.95 -19.84
C THR A 265 -37.43 -11.38 -21.29
N ILE A 266 -37.73 -10.52 -22.28
CA ILE A 266 -37.52 -10.79 -23.72
C ILE A 266 -36.72 -9.62 -24.29
N VAL A 267 -35.59 -9.91 -24.92
CA VAL A 267 -34.64 -8.88 -25.39
C VAL A 267 -33.80 -9.41 -26.57
N THR A 268 -33.29 -8.53 -27.44
CA THR A 268 -32.22 -8.93 -28.38
C THR A 268 -30.86 -8.87 -27.70
N ILE A 269 -29.89 -9.67 -28.18
CA ILE A 269 -28.49 -9.55 -27.71
C ILE A 269 -27.97 -8.12 -27.92
N ARG A 270 -28.32 -7.47 -29.04
CA ARG A 270 -28.03 -6.05 -29.28
C ARG A 270 -28.60 -5.14 -28.21
N GLN A 271 -29.88 -5.26 -27.87
CA GLN A 271 -30.50 -4.41 -26.85
C GLN A 271 -29.86 -4.63 -25.48
N LEU A 272 -29.57 -5.89 -25.12
CA LEU A 272 -28.93 -6.27 -23.86
C LEU A 272 -27.54 -5.67 -23.70
N LEU A 273 -26.66 -5.87 -24.69
CA LEU A 273 -25.29 -5.33 -24.69
C LEU A 273 -25.25 -3.82 -24.85
N LYS A 274 -26.23 -3.21 -25.52
CA LYS A 274 -26.26 -1.76 -25.78
C LYS A 274 -26.87 -0.95 -24.62
N ASN A 275 -27.97 -1.42 -24.03
CA ASN A 275 -28.80 -0.61 -23.12
C ASN A 275 -28.82 -1.10 -21.67
N TYR A 276 -28.42 -2.35 -21.40
CA TYR A 276 -28.61 -2.94 -20.07
C TYR A 276 -27.29 -3.30 -19.36
N LEU A 277 -26.27 -3.78 -20.06
CA LEU A 277 -24.99 -4.20 -19.48
C LEU A 277 -23.87 -3.16 -19.71
N ASP A 278 -23.14 -2.78 -18.67
CA ASP A 278 -22.02 -1.84 -18.77
C ASP A 278 -20.72 -2.56 -19.16
N ILE A 279 -20.65 -2.92 -20.43
CA ILE A 279 -19.48 -3.57 -21.03
C ILE A 279 -18.31 -2.60 -21.26
N SER A 280 -18.52 -1.30 -21.07
CA SER A 280 -17.50 -0.26 -21.16
C SER A 280 -16.73 -0.06 -19.86
N SER A 281 -17.28 -0.57 -18.75
CA SER A 281 -16.69 -0.44 -17.42
C SER A 281 -15.35 -1.17 -17.30
N ILE A 282 -14.51 -0.63 -16.42
CA ILE A 282 -13.26 -1.27 -16.00
C ILE A 282 -13.63 -2.56 -15.24
N PRO A 283 -13.13 -3.74 -15.66
CA PRO A 283 -13.51 -5.00 -15.04
C PRO A 283 -13.00 -5.04 -13.60
N SER A 284 -13.87 -5.40 -12.65
CA SER A 284 -13.45 -5.55 -11.26
C SER A 284 -12.40 -6.65 -11.14
N ARG A 285 -11.50 -6.55 -10.15
CA ARG A 285 -10.51 -7.61 -9.86
C ARG A 285 -11.16 -8.97 -9.60
N ALA A 286 -12.36 -8.97 -8.99
CA ALA A 286 -13.18 -10.16 -8.80
C ALA A 286 -13.58 -10.81 -10.15
N LEU A 287 -14.00 -10.00 -11.11
CA LEU A 287 -14.31 -10.47 -12.45
C LEU A 287 -13.05 -10.99 -13.18
N VAL A 288 -11.91 -10.32 -13.02
CA VAL A 288 -10.61 -10.75 -13.56
C VAL A 288 -10.17 -12.09 -12.96
N GLU A 289 -10.32 -12.28 -11.64
CA GLU A 289 -10.05 -13.56 -10.97
C GLU A 289 -11.01 -14.66 -11.44
N GLY A 290 -12.27 -14.31 -11.69
CA GLY A 290 -13.21 -15.24 -12.29
C GLY A 290 -12.85 -15.64 -13.72
N PHE A 291 -12.27 -14.72 -14.51
CA PHE A 291 -11.77 -15.03 -15.85
C PHE A 291 -10.58 -15.99 -15.81
N SER A 292 -9.71 -15.92 -14.80
CA SER A 292 -8.60 -16.86 -14.69
C SER A 292 -9.09 -18.30 -14.56
N CYS A 293 -10.20 -18.52 -13.83
CA CYS A 293 -10.80 -19.84 -13.70
C CYS A 293 -11.48 -20.35 -15.00
N LEU A 294 -11.71 -19.47 -15.97
CA LEU A 294 -12.28 -19.79 -17.28
C LEU A 294 -11.23 -19.80 -18.41
N ALA A 295 -9.99 -19.43 -18.10
CA ALA A 295 -8.87 -19.49 -19.02
C ALA A 295 -8.45 -20.95 -19.22
N SER A 296 -8.24 -21.34 -20.48
CA SER A 296 -7.74 -22.67 -20.83
C SER A 296 -6.22 -22.71 -21.02
N ASP A 297 -5.58 -21.54 -21.19
CA ASP A 297 -4.14 -21.39 -21.22
C ASP A 297 -3.61 -21.07 -19.82
N ILE A 298 -2.59 -21.82 -19.38
CA ILE A 298 -2.03 -21.70 -18.03
C ILE A 298 -1.34 -20.35 -17.80
N ASN A 299 -0.70 -19.77 -18.82
CA ASN A 299 -0.03 -18.48 -18.71
C ASN A 299 -1.05 -17.35 -18.61
N GLU A 300 -2.14 -17.42 -19.39
CA GLU A 300 -3.24 -16.47 -19.27
C GLU A 300 -3.95 -16.59 -17.91
N GLN A 301 -4.15 -17.81 -17.40
CA GLN A 301 -4.69 -18.04 -16.07
C GLN A 301 -3.82 -17.36 -15.01
N GLU A 302 -2.51 -17.61 -14.99
CA GLU A 302 -1.60 -17.01 -14.03
C GLU A 302 -1.51 -15.49 -14.17
N ALA A 303 -1.50 -14.97 -15.41
CA ALA A 303 -1.49 -13.55 -15.67
C ALA A 303 -2.75 -12.87 -15.12
N LEU A 304 -3.93 -13.47 -15.30
CA LEU A 304 -5.20 -12.98 -14.75
C LEU A 304 -5.24 -13.11 -13.22
N GLU A 305 -4.71 -14.20 -12.64
CA GLU A 305 -4.61 -14.38 -11.18
C GLU A 305 -3.68 -13.33 -10.56
N SER A 306 -2.52 -13.09 -11.18
CA SER A 306 -1.58 -12.05 -10.77
C SER A 306 -2.21 -10.66 -10.88
N LEU A 307 -2.87 -10.38 -12.01
CA LEU A 307 -3.56 -9.12 -12.25
C LEU A 307 -4.69 -8.86 -11.24
N ALA A 308 -5.40 -9.90 -10.82
CA ALA A 308 -6.46 -9.77 -9.82
C ALA A 308 -5.93 -9.63 -8.39
N SER A 309 -4.87 -10.36 -8.04
CA SER A 309 -4.37 -10.49 -6.67
C SER A 309 -3.34 -9.44 -6.25
N ASP A 310 -2.66 -8.79 -7.20
CA ASP A 310 -1.67 -7.76 -6.90
C ASP A 310 -2.34 -6.45 -6.45
N MET A 311 -2.28 -6.19 -5.14
CA MET A 311 -2.88 -5.02 -4.48
C MET A 311 -1.88 -3.87 -4.24
N LEU A 312 -0.66 -3.96 -4.77
CA LEU A 312 0.40 -2.99 -4.49
C LEU A 312 0.17 -1.68 -5.24
N ALA A 313 0.63 -0.55 -4.71
CA ALA A 313 0.55 0.70 -5.45
C ALA A 313 1.34 0.60 -6.77
N GLY A 314 0.77 1.12 -7.87
CA GLY A 314 1.42 1.06 -9.19
C GLY A 314 1.38 -0.32 -9.90
N ASN A 315 0.62 -1.28 -9.39
CA ASN A 315 0.47 -2.60 -10.01
C ASN A 315 -0.06 -2.55 -11.46
N MET A 316 0.09 -3.67 -12.17
CA MET A 316 -0.33 -3.77 -13.58
C MET A 316 -1.80 -3.46 -13.79
N TYR A 317 -2.70 -3.86 -12.88
CA TYR A 317 -4.12 -3.54 -12.98
C TYR A 317 -4.37 -2.03 -12.91
N MET A 318 -3.69 -1.33 -11.99
CA MET A 318 -3.73 0.13 -11.88
C MET A 318 -3.26 0.77 -13.17
N LYS A 319 -2.08 0.37 -13.67
CA LYS A 319 -1.53 0.88 -14.94
C LYS A 319 -2.49 0.67 -16.10
N LEU A 320 -3.10 -0.50 -16.20
CA LEU A 320 -4.07 -0.77 -17.26
C LEU A 320 -5.33 0.09 -17.11
N SER A 321 -5.84 0.22 -15.88
CA SER A 321 -7.06 1.00 -15.58
C SER A 321 -6.90 2.52 -15.74
N THR A 322 -5.68 3.06 -15.62
CA THR A 322 -5.41 4.51 -15.70
C THR A 322 -4.79 4.94 -17.03
N SER A 323 -3.94 4.11 -17.64
CA SER A 323 -3.09 4.52 -18.77
C SER A 323 -3.42 3.83 -20.09
N THR A 324 -4.32 2.83 -20.09
CA THR A 324 -4.68 2.05 -21.29
C THR A 324 -6.19 1.93 -21.46
N VAL A 325 -6.64 1.43 -22.62
CA VAL A 325 -8.05 1.06 -22.82
C VAL A 325 -8.26 -0.30 -22.14
N PHE A 326 -9.03 -0.33 -21.05
CA PHE A 326 -9.16 -1.49 -20.17
C PHE A 326 -10.61 -1.74 -19.73
N SER A 327 -11.47 -2.03 -20.70
CA SER A 327 -12.84 -2.53 -20.47
C SER A 327 -12.87 -4.05 -20.31
N VAL A 328 -14.03 -4.58 -19.92
CA VAL A 328 -14.25 -6.02 -19.90
C VAL A 328 -13.95 -6.67 -21.26
N VAL A 329 -14.37 -6.03 -22.35
CA VAL A 329 -14.17 -6.55 -23.71
C VAL A 329 -12.69 -6.56 -24.07
N ASP A 330 -11.92 -5.54 -23.65
CA ASP A 330 -10.48 -5.49 -23.89
C ASP A 330 -9.74 -6.62 -23.14
N VAL A 331 -10.16 -6.95 -21.91
CA VAL A 331 -9.60 -8.09 -21.16
C VAL A 331 -9.88 -9.40 -21.87
N LEU A 332 -11.12 -9.62 -22.32
CA LEU A 332 -11.44 -10.82 -23.08
C LEU A 332 -10.64 -10.87 -24.39
N GLU A 333 -10.49 -9.78 -25.14
CA GLU A 333 -9.68 -9.77 -26.37
C GLU A 333 -8.19 -10.01 -26.09
N ARG A 334 -7.66 -9.51 -24.97
CA ARG A 334 -6.27 -9.73 -24.55
C ARG A 334 -5.98 -11.16 -24.10
N TYR A 335 -6.97 -11.83 -23.51
CA TYR A 335 -6.88 -13.21 -23.02
C TYR A 335 -7.87 -14.11 -23.76
N PRO A 336 -7.58 -14.50 -25.03
CA PRO A 336 -8.48 -15.26 -25.88
C PRO A 336 -8.81 -16.66 -25.37
N SER A 337 -7.99 -17.23 -24.48
CA SER A 337 -8.24 -18.56 -23.90
C SER A 337 -9.40 -18.58 -22.90
N VAL A 338 -9.84 -17.41 -22.42
CA VAL A 338 -11.00 -17.26 -21.52
C VAL A 338 -12.28 -17.64 -22.27
N LYS A 339 -12.92 -18.73 -21.82
CA LYS A 339 -14.21 -19.22 -22.36
C LYS A 339 -15.34 -18.92 -21.40
N ILE A 340 -16.01 -17.78 -21.62
CA ILE A 340 -17.17 -17.35 -20.85
C ILE A 340 -18.47 -17.59 -21.62
N SER A 341 -19.47 -18.17 -20.96
CA SER A 341 -20.83 -18.33 -21.52
C SER A 341 -21.63 -17.02 -21.46
N LEU A 342 -22.68 -16.90 -22.28
CA LEU A 342 -23.56 -15.74 -22.26
C LEU A 342 -24.24 -15.56 -20.89
N GLU A 343 -24.66 -16.67 -20.26
CA GLU A 343 -25.25 -16.68 -18.93
C GLU A 343 -24.27 -16.17 -17.87
N GLN A 344 -23.02 -16.64 -17.89
CA GLN A 344 -21.98 -16.13 -16.98
C GLN A 344 -21.69 -14.65 -17.24
N PHE A 345 -21.65 -14.23 -18.51
CA PHE A 345 -21.42 -12.83 -18.85
C PHE A 345 -22.54 -11.94 -18.29
N ILE A 346 -23.82 -12.25 -18.56
CA ILE A 346 -24.97 -11.48 -18.04
C ILE A 346 -25.01 -11.47 -16.51
N SER A 347 -24.65 -12.59 -15.87
CA SER A 347 -24.70 -12.72 -14.42
C SER A 347 -23.63 -11.89 -13.71
N ASN A 348 -22.53 -11.54 -14.37
CA ASN A 348 -21.34 -10.97 -13.73
C ASN A 348 -20.97 -9.57 -14.23
N ILE A 349 -21.57 -9.10 -15.32
CA ILE A 349 -21.35 -7.76 -15.84
C ILE A 349 -22.32 -6.78 -15.15
N PRO A 350 -21.83 -5.65 -14.62
CA PRO A 350 -22.70 -4.66 -13.99
C PRO A 350 -23.71 -4.10 -14.99
N LYS A 351 -24.84 -3.64 -14.48
CA LYS A 351 -25.81 -2.92 -15.30
C LYS A 351 -25.32 -1.51 -15.60
N ILE A 352 -25.73 -0.98 -16.74
CA ILE A 352 -25.56 0.45 -17.03
C ILE A 352 -26.25 1.26 -15.93
N SER A 353 -25.52 2.24 -15.38
CA SER A 353 -26.03 3.18 -14.39
C SER A 353 -26.25 4.55 -15.02
N SER A 354 -27.30 5.25 -14.61
CA SER A 354 -27.54 6.63 -15.04
C SER A 354 -26.59 7.59 -14.34
N ARG A 355 -26.17 8.66 -15.02
CA ARG A 355 -25.29 9.69 -14.48
C ARG A 355 -26.06 10.94 -14.09
N TYR A 356 -25.78 11.47 -12.90
CA TYR A 356 -26.31 12.76 -12.45
C TYR A 356 -25.61 13.94 -13.13
N TYR A 357 -26.41 14.91 -13.55
CA TYR A 357 -26.00 16.22 -14.03
C TYR A 357 -26.86 17.30 -13.38
N SER A 358 -26.22 18.38 -12.95
CA SER A 358 -26.92 19.54 -12.41
C SER A 358 -27.60 20.32 -13.53
N ILE A 359 -28.82 20.78 -13.26
CA ILE A 359 -29.60 21.59 -14.19
C ILE A 359 -28.99 22.99 -14.25
N ALA A 360 -28.74 23.47 -15.46
CA ALA A 360 -28.12 24.75 -15.76
C ALA A 360 -29.10 25.83 -16.25
N SER A 361 -30.40 25.54 -16.28
CA SER A 361 -31.48 26.47 -16.65
C SER A 361 -32.44 26.73 -15.48
N SER A 362 -33.13 27.88 -15.50
CA SER A 362 -34.18 28.19 -14.52
C SER A 362 -35.58 27.85 -15.06
N PRO A 363 -36.47 27.22 -14.24
CA PRO A 363 -37.87 26.98 -14.65
C PRO A 363 -38.66 28.29 -14.84
N LEU A 364 -38.20 29.41 -14.29
CA LEU A 364 -38.80 30.73 -14.53
C LEU A 364 -38.45 31.30 -15.91
N VAL A 365 -37.34 30.86 -16.51
CA VAL A 365 -36.96 31.23 -17.88
C VAL A 365 -37.62 30.31 -18.89
N SER A 366 -37.63 29.00 -18.63
CA SER A 366 -38.33 28.03 -19.47
C SER A 366 -38.80 26.84 -18.66
N LYS A 367 -40.11 26.71 -18.44
CA LYS A 367 -40.70 25.56 -17.74
C LYS A 367 -40.52 24.22 -18.50
N ASP A 368 -40.32 24.30 -19.82
CA ASP A 368 -40.35 23.14 -20.72
C ASP A 368 -38.94 22.72 -21.21
N LYS A 369 -37.86 23.43 -20.82
CA LYS A 369 -36.51 23.17 -21.33
C LYS A 369 -35.46 23.08 -20.21
N ILE A 370 -34.77 21.96 -20.17
CA ILE A 370 -33.69 21.70 -19.22
C ILE A 370 -32.35 21.78 -19.94
N ASP A 371 -31.48 22.69 -19.49
CA ASP A 371 -30.08 22.73 -19.91
C ASP A 371 -29.21 21.94 -18.93
N ILE A 372 -28.21 21.22 -19.43
CA ILE A 372 -27.11 20.68 -18.63
C ILE A 372 -25.76 21.06 -19.24
N VAL A 373 -24.74 21.16 -18.41
CA VAL A 373 -23.36 21.48 -18.81
C VAL A 373 -22.42 20.39 -18.33
N PHE A 374 -21.55 19.91 -19.21
CA PHE A 374 -20.58 18.86 -18.90
C PHE A 374 -19.34 18.94 -19.78
N PHE A 375 -18.26 18.30 -19.33
CA PHE A 375 -17.08 18.04 -20.14
C PHE A 375 -17.08 16.59 -20.64
N VAL A 376 -16.63 16.39 -21.88
CA VAL A 376 -16.43 15.06 -22.46
C VAL A 376 -15.22 14.43 -21.81
N GLU A 377 -15.40 13.21 -21.28
CA GLU A 377 -14.36 12.47 -20.58
C GLU A 377 -13.60 11.61 -21.59
N GLU A 378 -12.47 12.09 -22.07
CA GLU A 378 -11.65 11.38 -23.04
C GLU A 378 -10.17 11.74 -22.91
N TRP A 379 -9.29 10.74 -23.09
CA TRP A 379 -7.84 10.94 -23.09
C TRP A 379 -7.13 9.96 -24.03
N ALA A 380 -5.95 10.34 -24.49
CA ALA A 380 -5.07 9.46 -25.25
C ALA A 380 -4.39 8.46 -24.31
N THR A 381 -4.32 7.21 -24.74
CA THR A 381 -3.67 6.13 -23.99
C THR A 381 -2.19 5.97 -24.41
N GLU A 382 -1.36 5.42 -23.53
CA GLU A 382 0.07 5.18 -23.82
C GLU A 382 0.30 4.29 -25.05
N THR A 383 -0.67 3.43 -25.37
CA THR A 383 -0.61 2.49 -26.50
C THR A 383 -1.20 3.07 -27.80
N GLY A 384 -1.48 4.37 -27.85
CA GLY A 384 -2.02 5.07 -29.03
C GLY A 384 -3.53 4.92 -29.24
N GLY A 385 -4.25 4.23 -28.35
CA GLY A 385 -5.72 4.21 -28.30
C GLY A 385 -6.30 5.44 -27.60
N ARG A 386 -7.64 5.53 -27.52
CA ARG A 386 -8.35 6.63 -26.84
C ARG A 386 -9.36 6.08 -25.84
N PHE A 387 -9.26 6.48 -24.58
CA PHE A 387 -10.30 6.20 -23.59
C PHE A 387 -11.49 7.15 -23.80
N GLN A 388 -12.70 6.65 -23.61
CA GLN A 388 -13.93 7.43 -23.68
C GLN A 388 -14.87 7.04 -22.54
N GLY A 389 -15.27 8.02 -21.71
CA GLY A 389 -16.28 7.82 -20.70
C GLY A 389 -17.66 7.62 -21.33
N LEU A 390 -18.44 6.67 -20.80
CA LEU A 390 -19.70 6.21 -21.38
C LEU A 390 -20.72 7.35 -21.56
N THR A 391 -21.16 8.00 -20.48
CA THR A 391 -22.29 8.97 -20.55
C THR A 391 -21.93 10.28 -21.23
N SER A 392 -20.76 10.84 -20.97
CA SER A 392 -20.36 12.14 -21.54
C SER A 392 -20.07 12.05 -23.03
N THR A 393 -19.52 10.93 -23.49
CA THR A 393 -19.35 10.64 -24.93
C THR A 393 -20.67 10.32 -25.61
N TYR A 394 -21.59 9.62 -24.94
CA TYR A 394 -22.94 9.39 -25.43
C TYR A 394 -23.69 10.72 -25.65
N LEU A 395 -23.70 11.60 -24.65
CA LEU A 395 -24.36 12.90 -24.73
C LEU A 395 -23.71 13.81 -25.77
N SER A 396 -22.38 13.83 -25.90
CA SER A 396 -21.70 14.68 -26.89
C SER A 396 -22.03 14.34 -28.34
N LYS A 397 -22.48 13.11 -28.60
CA LYS A 397 -22.90 12.63 -29.92
C LYS A 397 -24.40 12.82 -30.20
N LYS A 398 -25.22 13.20 -29.21
CA LYS A 398 -26.66 13.46 -29.40
C LYS A 398 -26.89 14.89 -29.89
N SER A 399 -27.71 15.07 -30.92
CA SER A 399 -28.13 16.36 -31.44
C SER A 399 -29.48 16.24 -32.16
N PRO A 400 -30.17 17.35 -32.48
CA PRO A 400 -31.43 17.31 -33.24
C PRO A 400 -31.30 16.69 -34.64
N ASP A 401 -30.09 16.68 -35.19
CA ASP A 401 -29.82 16.29 -36.58
C ASP A 401 -29.44 14.81 -36.73
N VAL A 402 -29.27 14.08 -35.63
CA VAL A 402 -28.97 12.64 -35.68
C VAL A 402 -30.24 11.81 -35.84
N ALA A 403 -30.10 10.57 -36.32
CA ALA A 403 -31.23 9.66 -36.55
C ALA A 403 -32.06 9.36 -35.29
N ASP A 404 -31.43 9.35 -34.11
CA ASP A 404 -32.09 9.19 -32.82
C ASP A 404 -31.70 10.31 -31.85
N PRO A 405 -32.46 11.41 -31.80
CA PRO A 405 -32.19 12.56 -30.93
C PRO A 405 -32.68 12.37 -29.49
N TYR A 406 -33.20 11.19 -29.12
CA TYR A 406 -33.81 11.00 -27.80
C TYR A 406 -32.82 10.51 -26.75
N VAL A 407 -33.11 10.84 -25.49
CA VAL A 407 -32.42 10.31 -24.30
C VAL A 407 -33.43 9.90 -23.23
N PHE A 408 -33.06 8.95 -22.37
CA PHE A 408 -33.81 8.65 -21.16
C PHE A 408 -33.29 9.49 -20.00
N LEU A 409 -34.19 10.24 -19.35
CA LEU A 409 -33.85 11.05 -18.19
C LEU A 409 -34.83 10.88 -17.04
N LYS A 410 -34.35 11.12 -15.82
CA LYS A 410 -35.18 11.22 -14.62
C LYS A 410 -34.85 12.53 -13.91
N ILE A 411 -35.88 13.29 -13.56
CA ILE A 411 -35.74 14.61 -12.93
C ILE A 411 -35.84 14.44 -11.42
N HIS A 412 -34.96 15.15 -10.70
CA HIS A 412 -34.91 15.15 -9.24
C HIS A 412 -34.88 16.58 -8.72
N ALA A 413 -35.41 16.78 -7.52
CA ALA A 413 -35.20 18.02 -6.77
C ALA A 413 -33.70 18.21 -6.46
N GLY A 414 -33.30 19.46 -6.28
CA GLY A 414 -31.90 19.81 -6.01
C GLY A 414 -31.42 19.26 -4.67
N LEU A 415 -30.16 18.80 -4.63
CA LEU A 415 -29.46 18.42 -3.40
C LEU A 415 -28.93 19.63 -2.61
N VAL A 416 -28.90 20.81 -3.23
CA VAL A 416 -28.45 22.06 -2.61
C VAL A 416 -29.65 22.84 -2.09
N HIS A 417 -29.62 23.22 -0.83
CA HIS A 417 -30.61 24.12 -0.26
C HIS A 417 -30.24 25.58 -0.58
N LEU A 418 -31.14 26.29 -1.27
CA LEU A 418 -30.99 27.73 -1.48
C LEU A 418 -31.64 28.50 -0.33
N PRO A 419 -31.15 29.71 0.02
CA PRO A 419 -31.73 30.50 1.08
C PRO A 419 -33.17 30.90 0.72
N GLU A 420 -34.10 30.74 1.67
CA GLU A 420 -35.50 31.15 1.47
C GLU A 420 -35.63 32.66 1.21
N ARG A 421 -34.74 33.46 1.83
CA ARG A 421 -34.72 34.91 1.65
C ARG A 421 -33.70 35.33 0.61
N LEU A 422 -34.15 36.07 -0.41
CA LEU A 422 -33.32 36.56 -1.51
C LEU A 422 -32.24 37.59 -1.08
N ASP A 423 -32.40 38.20 0.09
CA ASP A 423 -31.44 39.12 0.70
C ASP A 423 -30.33 38.42 1.50
N THR A 424 -30.34 37.09 1.60
CA THR A 424 -29.24 36.33 2.23
C THR A 424 -28.03 36.30 1.30
N PRO A 425 -26.85 36.82 1.71
CA PRO A 425 -25.65 36.82 0.87
C PRO A 425 -25.19 35.40 0.52
N ILE A 426 -24.70 35.19 -0.70
CA ILE A 426 -24.14 33.89 -1.13
C ILE A 426 -22.68 34.08 -1.53
N LEU A 427 -21.80 33.33 -0.86
CA LEU A 427 -20.40 33.14 -1.23
C LEU A 427 -20.30 31.85 -2.06
N GLY A 428 -20.23 32.00 -3.38
CA GLY A 428 -20.20 30.90 -4.34
C GLY A 428 -18.80 30.52 -4.77
N VAL A 429 -18.54 29.23 -4.93
CA VAL A 429 -17.37 28.68 -5.63
C VAL A 429 -17.86 27.74 -6.72
N ALA A 430 -17.52 28.04 -7.98
CA ALA A 430 -17.82 27.19 -9.13
C ALA A 430 -16.52 26.69 -9.75
N LEU A 431 -16.40 25.39 -10.03
CA LEU A 431 -15.28 24.84 -10.81
C LEU A 431 -15.78 24.15 -12.07
N GLY A 432 -15.23 24.53 -13.22
CA GLY A 432 -15.59 23.95 -14.52
C GLY A 432 -17.10 23.96 -14.76
N SER A 433 -17.70 22.77 -14.96
CA SER A 433 -19.14 22.65 -15.24
C SER A 433 -20.05 23.01 -14.05
N GLY A 434 -19.49 23.15 -12.85
CA GLY A 434 -20.22 23.64 -11.66
C GLY A 434 -20.82 25.04 -11.85
N ILE A 435 -20.33 25.81 -12.82
CA ILE A 435 -20.94 27.08 -13.23
C ILE A 435 -22.40 26.94 -13.69
N GLY A 436 -22.80 25.75 -14.17
CA GLY A 436 -24.18 25.48 -14.58
C GLY A 436 -25.19 25.74 -13.45
N VAL A 437 -24.88 25.31 -12.24
CA VAL A 437 -25.74 25.53 -11.06
C VAL A 437 -25.93 27.03 -10.82
N PHE A 438 -24.84 27.79 -10.81
CA PHE A 438 -24.89 29.24 -10.64
C PHE A 438 -25.61 29.94 -11.80
N ARG A 439 -25.47 29.46 -13.04
CA ARG A 439 -26.27 29.95 -14.17
C ARG A 439 -27.76 29.77 -13.92
N SER A 440 -28.20 28.61 -13.45
CA SER A 440 -29.61 28.37 -13.12
C SER A 440 -30.12 29.34 -12.04
N ILE A 441 -29.32 29.57 -10.98
CA ILE A 441 -29.66 30.48 -9.88
C ILE A 441 -29.71 31.92 -10.38
N LEU A 442 -28.75 32.36 -11.18
CA LEU A 442 -28.68 33.73 -11.70
C LEU A 442 -29.82 34.03 -12.68
N GLN A 443 -30.17 33.09 -13.56
CA GLN A 443 -31.36 33.19 -14.40
C GLN A 443 -32.64 33.31 -13.57
N HIS A 444 -32.77 32.51 -12.50
CA HIS A 444 -33.91 32.56 -11.61
C HIS A 444 -34.01 33.92 -10.90
N ARG A 445 -32.88 34.43 -10.40
CA ARG A 445 -32.79 35.73 -9.74
C ARG A 445 -33.04 36.90 -10.69
N GLU A 446 -32.61 36.80 -11.95
CA GLU A 446 -32.88 37.83 -12.97
C GLU A 446 -34.38 38.03 -13.20
N VAL A 447 -35.14 36.93 -13.36
CA VAL A 447 -36.60 37.02 -13.53
C VAL A 447 -37.28 37.61 -12.28
N LEU A 448 -36.83 37.22 -11.08
CA LEU A 448 -37.37 37.79 -9.83
C LEU A 448 -37.01 39.28 -9.67
N LEU A 449 -35.82 39.70 -10.09
CA LEU A 449 -35.42 41.11 -10.10
C LEU A 449 -36.32 41.92 -11.04
N GLU A 450 -36.63 41.39 -12.22
CA GLU A 450 -37.53 42.00 -13.19
C GLU A 450 -38.99 42.07 -12.69
N GLN A 451 -39.38 41.16 -11.78
CA GLN A 451 -40.65 41.20 -11.05
C GLN A 451 -40.65 42.15 -9.84
N GLY A 452 -39.54 42.86 -9.58
CA GLY A 452 -39.43 43.87 -8.52
C GLY A 452 -39.01 43.34 -7.15
N HIS A 453 -38.50 42.11 -7.05
CA HIS A 453 -37.96 41.59 -5.79
C HIS A 453 -36.58 42.18 -5.49
N GLU A 454 -36.36 42.58 -4.24
CA GLU A 454 -35.04 42.98 -3.74
C GLU A 454 -34.20 41.76 -3.36
N MET A 455 -32.90 41.83 -3.64
CA MET A 455 -31.99 40.73 -3.40
C MET A 455 -30.53 41.19 -3.27
N THR A 456 -29.69 40.38 -2.63
CA THR A 456 -28.25 40.63 -2.55
C THR A 456 -27.51 40.11 -3.78
N ARG A 457 -26.31 40.63 -4.03
CA ARG A 457 -25.44 40.07 -5.08
C ARG A 457 -24.75 38.80 -4.60
N ILE A 458 -24.53 37.85 -5.51
CA ILE A 458 -23.71 36.65 -5.25
C ILE A 458 -22.24 37.01 -5.48
N ARG A 459 -21.34 36.66 -4.56
CA ARG A 459 -19.89 36.72 -4.82
C ARG A 459 -19.42 35.36 -5.30
N LEU A 460 -19.04 35.24 -6.57
CA LEU A 460 -18.75 33.96 -7.21
C LEU A 460 -17.27 33.85 -7.58
N TYR A 461 -16.54 32.93 -6.94
CA TYR A 461 -15.21 32.52 -7.37
C TYR A 461 -15.34 31.43 -8.43
N TYR A 462 -15.00 31.74 -9.69
CA TYR A 462 -15.15 30.82 -10.80
C TYR A 462 -13.78 30.30 -11.28
N GLY A 463 -13.54 29.01 -11.08
CA GLY A 463 -12.28 28.33 -11.43
C GLY A 463 -12.36 27.60 -12.75
N MET A 464 -11.35 27.85 -13.59
CA MET A 464 -11.13 27.20 -14.89
C MET A 464 -9.63 27.02 -15.14
N ARG A 465 -9.25 26.25 -16.17
CA ARG A 465 -7.84 26.14 -16.59
C ARG A 465 -7.36 27.40 -17.31
N TYR A 466 -8.01 27.76 -18.41
CA TYR A 466 -7.66 28.87 -19.29
C TYR A 466 -8.86 29.79 -19.51
N TYR A 467 -8.67 31.09 -19.34
CA TYR A 467 -9.69 32.13 -19.49
C TYR A 467 -10.22 32.18 -20.92
N GLU A 468 -9.35 32.25 -21.93
CA GLU A 468 -9.78 32.39 -23.33
C GLU A 468 -10.49 31.14 -23.90
N HIS A 469 -10.20 29.95 -23.36
CA HIS A 469 -10.69 28.68 -23.92
C HIS A 469 -11.82 28.02 -23.12
N GLU A 470 -11.93 28.30 -21.82
CA GLU A 470 -12.83 27.57 -20.90
C GLU A 470 -13.79 28.49 -20.12
N TYR A 471 -13.79 29.82 -20.31
CA TYR A 471 -14.69 30.72 -19.59
C TYR A 471 -16.15 30.63 -20.09
N LEU A 472 -16.83 29.56 -19.64
CA LEU A 472 -18.21 29.24 -20.04
C LEU A 472 -19.17 30.39 -19.68
N PHE A 473 -20.07 30.73 -20.61
CA PHE A 473 -21.13 31.74 -20.44
C PHE A 473 -20.65 33.17 -20.17
N LYS A 474 -19.46 33.55 -20.63
CA LYS A 474 -18.87 34.90 -20.46
C LYS A 474 -19.88 36.04 -20.63
N ASP A 475 -20.49 36.15 -21.80
CA ASP A 475 -21.39 37.26 -22.13
C ASP A 475 -22.63 37.33 -21.21
N GLU A 476 -23.12 36.16 -20.78
CA GLU A 476 -24.27 36.03 -19.87
C GLU A 476 -23.88 36.46 -18.44
N LEU A 477 -22.72 36.00 -17.95
CA LEU A 477 -22.17 36.40 -16.65
C LEU A 477 -21.84 37.89 -16.57
N ASP A 478 -21.31 38.48 -17.65
CA ASP A 478 -21.04 39.91 -17.75
C ASP A 478 -22.34 40.73 -17.73
N ASN A 479 -23.42 40.20 -18.31
CA ASN A 479 -24.75 40.80 -18.21
C ASN A 479 -25.32 40.75 -16.79
N PHE A 480 -25.24 39.60 -16.11
CA PHE A 480 -25.66 39.48 -14.71
C PHE A 480 -24.86 40.40 -13.78
N THR A 481 -23.57 40.59 -14.04
CA THR A 481 -22.71 41.52 -13.31
C THR A 481 -23.19 42.96 -13.47
N ARG A 482 -23.52 43.39 -14.70
CA ARG A 482 -24.09 44.72 -14.98
C ARG A 482 -25.45 44.95 -14.32
N LYS A 483 -26.27 43.91 -14.20
CA LYS A 483 -27.55 43.94 -13.48
C LYS A 483 -27.40 43.89 -11.94
N GLY A 484 -26.18 43.74 -11.43
CA GLY A 484 -25.90 43.70 -9.99
C GLY A 484 -26.25 42.37 -9.30
N LEU A 485 -26.50 41.30 -10.06
CA LEU A 485 -26.87 39.99 -9.53
C LEU A 485 -25.67 39.18 -9.02
N VAL A 486 -24.49 39.38 -9.62
CA VAL A 486 -23.27 38.65 -9.30
C VAL A 486 -22.04 39.55 -9.38
N GLU A 487 -21.04 39.24 -8.56
CA GLU A 487 -19.67 39.72 -8.67
C GLU A 487 -18.81 38.50 -8.96
N VAL A 488 -18.33 38.34 -10.20
CA VAL A 488 -17.51 37.20 -10.61
C VAL A 488 -16.03 37.49 -10.39
N ILE A 489 -15.36 36.59 -9.68
CA ILE A 489 -13.92 36.56 -9.47
C ILE A 489 -13.39 35.38 -10.28
N ASP A 490 -12.80 35.68 -11.43
CA ASP A 490 -12.18 34.68 -12.27
C ASP A 490 -10.92 34.09 -11.60
N ALA A 491 -10.74 32.79 -11.74
CA ALA A 491 -9.62 32.02 -11.20
C ALA A 491 -9.06 31.05 -12.25
N ALA A 492 -8.43 31.60 -13.29
CA ALA A 492 -7.76 30.84 -14.34
C ALA A 492 -6.44 30.25 -13.85
N SER A 493 -6.47 28.96 -13.49
CA SER A 493 -5.38 28.27 -12.79
C SER A 493 -4.12 28.10 -13.63
N ARG A 494 -4.20 28.08 -14.97
CA ARG A 494 -3.04 27.97 -15.86
C ARG A 494 -2.55 29.34 -16.37
N ASP A 495 -3.45 30.28 -16.63
CA ASP A 495 -3.06 31.62 -17.13
C ASP A 495 -2.41 32.49 -16.07
N HIS A 496 -2.99 32.54 -14.87
CA HIS A 496 -2.57 33.48 -13.83
C HIS A 496 -1.94 32.77 -12.63
N LYS A 497 -1.82 31.44 -12.68
CA LYS A 497 -1.35 30.57 -11.58
C LYS A 497 -2.12 30.79 -10.26
N LYS A 498 -3.37 31.30 -10.33
CA LYS A 498 -4.24 31.53 -9.18
C LYS A 498 -5.55 30.75 -9.35
N ASN A 499 -5.72 29.69 -8.57
CA ASN A 499 -6.99 28.97 -8.46
C ASN A 499 -7.92 29.67 -7.45
N CYS A 500 -9.17 29.18 -7.30
CA CYS A 500 -10.16 29.80 -6.40
C CYS A 500 -9.66 29.97 -4.98
N ALA A 501 -8.92 28.99 -4.44
CA ALA A 501 -8.34 29.07 -3.11
C ALA A 501 -7.38 30.27 -2.99
N VAL A 502 -6.44 30.41 -3.92
CA VAL A 502 -5.51 31.56 -3.94
C VAL A 502 -6.26 32.88 -4.11
N ARG A 503 -7.33 32.92 -4.93
CA ARG A 503 -8.14 34.14 -5.14
C ARG A 503 -8.95 34.55 -3.92
N MET A 504 -9.40 33.59 -3.09
CA MET A 504 -10.06 33.90 -1.82
C MET A 504 -9.09 34.56 -0.83
N LEU A 505 -7.83 34.10 -0.80
CA LEU A 505 -6.78 34.65 0.06
C LEU A 505 -6.29 36.05 -0.36
N ASP A 506 -6.53 36.47 -1.60
CA ASP A 506 -6.20 37.84 -2.04
C ASP A 506 -7.02 38.90 -1.25
N PHE A 507 -8.23 38.55 -0.76
CA PHE A 507 -9.16 39.44 -0.06
C PHE A 507 -9.94 38.70 1.06
N PRO A 508 -9.28 38.26 2.14
CA PRO A 508 -9.88 37.44 3.19
C PRO A 508 -11.02 38.16 3.93
N GLU A 509 -10.97 39.49 4.03
CA GLU A 509 -12.03 40.32 4.61
C GLU A 509 -13.34 40.19 3.81
N LYS A 510 -13.27 40.12 2.48
CA LYS A 510 -14.47 39.93 1.63
C LYS A 510 -15.11 38.57 1.79
N VAL A 511 -14.32 37.54 2.12
CA VAL A 511 -14.83 36.20 2.41
C VAL A 511 -15.57 36.20 3.75
N THR A 512 -14.95 36.76 4.78
CA THR A 512 -15.51 36.78 6.14
C THR A 512 -16.72 37.70 6.30
N ASP A 513 -16.78 38.83 5.58
CA ASP A 513 -17.94 39.72 5.54
C ASP A 513 -19.24 38.98 5.16
N TYR A 514 -19.16 38.02 4.23
CA TYR A 514 -20.33 37.23 3.83
C TYR A 514 -20.77 36.27 4.94
N LEU A 515 -19.81 35.62 5.59
CA LEU A 515 -20.09 34.67 6.67
C LEU A 515 -20.68 35.37 7.91
N ASP A 516 -20.28 36.63 8.17
CA ASP A 516 -20.77 37.44 9.30
C ASP A 516 -22.16 38.01 9.09
N ASN A 517 -22.52 38.34 7.85
CA ASN A 517 -23.84 38.89 7.51
C ASN A 517 -24.89 37.80 7.24
N ASN A 518 -24.86 36.73 8.04
CA ASN A 518 -25.75 35.57 7.92
C ASN A 518 -25.75 34.89 6.54
N GLY A 519 -24.68 35.05 5.75
CA GLY A 519 -24.58 34.50 4.40
C GLY A 519 -24.34 33.00 4.35
N MET A 520 -24.56 32.43 3.17
CA MET A 520 -24.39 31.01 2.85
C MET A 520 -23.14 30.79 2.00
N TYR A 521 -22.39 29.73 2.30
CA TYR A 521 -21.35 29.20 1.42
C TYR A 521 -21.94 28.13 0.50
N LEU A 522 -21.68 28.24 -0.80
CA LEU A 522 -22.10 27.27 -1.80
C LEU A 522 -20.93 26.88 -2.71
N TYR A 523 -20.57 25.61 -2.69
CA TYR A 523 -19.58 25.03 -3.60
C TYR A 523 -20.26 24.14 -4.64
N CYS A 524 -19.97 24.37 -5.93
CA CYS A 524 -20.43 23.52 -7.03
C CYS A 524 -19.26 23.17 -7.96
N GLY A 525 -18.94 21.89 -8.16
CA GLY A 525 -17.91 21.50 -9.13
C GLY A 525 -17.25 20.15 -8.86
N LEU A 526 -15.93 20.11 -8.98
CA LEU A 526 -15.15 18.89 -8.82
C LEU A 526 -15.13 18.40 -7.36
N GLY A 527 -15.27 17.10 -7.18
CA GLY A 527 -15.14 16.42 -5.88
C GLY A 527 -13.70 16.10 -5.50
N GLY A 528 -13.54 15.10 -4.64
CA GLY A 528 -12.23 14.69 -4.13
C GLY A 528 -11.68 15.63 -3.06
N LEU A 529 -10.40 16.01 -3.13
CA LEU A 529 -9.73 16.85 -2.13
C LEU A 529 -10.10 18.34 -2.21
N ILE A 530 -10.74 18.76 -3.30
CA ILE A 530 -10.89 20.16 -3.67
C ILE A 530 -11.85 20.92 -2.73
N PRO A 531 -13.04 20.40 -2.37
CA PRO A 531 -13.92 21.07 -1.40
C PRO A 531 -13.23 21.27 -0.03
N GLY A 532 -12.47 20.28 0.42
CA GLY A 532 -11.70 20.37 1.67
C GLY A 532 -10.59 21.41 1.60
N ALA A 533 -9.94 21.57 0.43
CA ALA A 533 -8.98 22.66 0.22
C ALA A 533 -9.66 24.04 0.31
N MET A 534 -10.87 24.20 -0.24
CA MET A 534 -11.64 25.45 -0.11
C MET A 534 -12.05 25.73 1.33
N GLU A 535 -12.42 24.71 2.09
CA GLU A 535 -12.71 24.81 3.52
C GLU A 535 -11.48 25.30 4.31
N ILE A 536 -10.32 24.69 4.08
CA ILE A 536 -9.05 25.11 4.70
C ILE A 536 -8.78 26.58 4.38
N THR A 537 -8.95 26.98 3.13
CA THR A 537 -8.76 28.37 2.69
C THR A 537 -9.74 29.34 3.37
N ILE A 538 -11.01 28.98 3.52
CA ILE A 538 -11.98 29.81 4.23
C ILE A 538 -11.60 29.92 5.71
N GLY A 539 -11.11 28.82 6.32
CA GLY A 539 -10.52 28.82 7.64
C GLY A 539 -9.35 29.79 7.75
N GLU A 540 -8.45 29.83 6.77
CA GLU A 540 -7.34 30.80 6.72
C GLU A 540 -7.84 32.25 6.59
N CYS A 541 -8.87 32.50 5.79
CA CYS A 541 -9.50 33.83 5.71
C CYS A 541 -10.09 34.26 7.07
N LEU A 542 -10.75 33.34 7.79
CA LEU A 542 -11.27 33.57 9.15
C LEU A 542 -10.14 33.89 10.13
N GLN A 543 -9.05 33.12 10.12
CA GLN A 543 -7.89 33.38 10.98
C GLN A 543 -7.26 34.74 10.70
N ALA A 544 -7.08 35.07 9.41
CA ALA A 544 -6.45 36.32 8.98
C ALA A 544 -7.28 37.55 9.36
N ASN A 545 -8.61 37.52 9.19
CA ASN A 545 -9.45 38.69 9.42
C ASN A 545 -9.97 38.80 10.87
N LYS A 546 -10.25 37.67 11.54
CA LYS A 546 -10.84 37.65 12.90
C LYS A 546 -9.85 37.37 14.03
N GLN A 547 -8.58 37.09 13.71
CA GLN A 547 -7.56 36.72 14.70
C GLN A 547 -7.93 35.52 15.58
N VAL A 548 -8.74 34.60 15.05
CA VAL A 548 -9.13 33.36 15.73
C VAL A 548 -8.08 32.26 15.52
N SER A 549 -8.02 31.32 16.46
CA SER A 549 -7.23 30.09 16.32
C SER A 549 -7.77 29.19 15.20
N TYR A 550 -7.01 28.15 14.85
CA TYR A 550 -7.42 27.19 13.83
C TYR A 550 -8.62 26.35 14.32
N GLU A 551 -8.61 25.95 15.59
CA GLU A 551 -9.70 25.23 16.23
C GLU A 551 -10.99 26.06 16.22
N GLU A 552 -10.90 27.35 16.56
CA GLU A 552 -12.04 28.27 16.51
C GLU A 552 -12.57 28.48 15.09
N SER A 553 -11.71 28.51 14.06
CA SER A 553 -12.19 28.63 12.68
C SER A 553 -12.92 27.38 12.19
N LEU A 554 -12.46 26.18 12.60
CA LEU A 554 -13.16 24.92 12.36
C LEU A 554 -14.51 24.87 13.08
N GLU A 555 -14.59 25.36 14.33
CA GLU A 555 -15.86 25.45 15.06
C GLU A 555 -16.87 26.40 14.38
N ILE A 556 -16.40 27.53 13.85
CA ILE A 556 -17.25 28.45 13.07
C ILE A 556 -17.82 27.73 11.85
N ILE A 557 -16.98 27.04 11.07
CA ILE A 557 -17.40 26.30 9.88
C ILE A 557 -18.37 25.16 10.26
N ALA A 558 -18.08 24.42 11.33
CA ALA A 558 -18.97 23.38 11.85
C ALA A 558 -20.33 23.93 12.28
N ASN A 559 -20.38 25.13 12.85
CA ASN A 559 -21.63 25.79 13.21
C ASN A 559 -22.40 26.28 11.98
N LEU A 560 -21.73 26.76 10.94
CA LEU A 560 -22.37 27.10 9.65
C LEU A 560 -23.04 25.86 9.02
N ARG A 561 -22.40 24.69 9.10
CA ARG A 561 -23.00 23.41 8.66
C ARG A 561 -24.27 23.07 9.43
N LYS A 562 -24.22 23.15 10.78
CA LYS A 562 -25.40 22.90 11.63
C LYS A 562 -26.57 23.84 11.35
N GLN A 563 -26.30 25.01 10.78
CA GLN A 563 -27.29 26.02 10.41
C GLN A 563 -27.78 25.90 8.95
N ASN A 564 -27.38 24.86 8.20
CA ASN A 564 -27.64 24.72 6.76
C ASN A 564 -27.14 25.93 5.94
N ARG A 565 -26.01 26.51 6.33
CA ARG A 565 -25.36 27.66 5.66
C ARG A 565 -24.07 27.27 4.93
N TRP A 566 -23.78 25.98 4.84
CA TRP A 566 -22.60 25.43 4.19
C TRP A 566 -23.01 24.27 3.29
N GLU A 567 -23.18 24.57 2.01
CA GLU A 567 -23.69 23.63 1.00
C GLU A 567 -22.59 23.25 0.00
N VAL A 568 -22.46 21.96 -0.29
CA VAL A 568 -21.41 21.43 -1.17
C VAL A 568 -22.03 20.43 -2.14
N GLU A 569 -21.97 20.76 -3.42
CA GLU A 569 -22.35 19.92 -4.54
C GLU A 569 -21.10 19.57 -5.37
N ALA A 570 -20.58 18.37 -5.18
CA ALA A 570 -19.31 17.99 -5.79
C ALA A 570 -19.37 16.61 -6.46
N TYR A 571 -18.97 16.55 -7.73
CA TYR A 571 -19.00 15.33 -8.55
C TYR A 571 -17.69 15.15 -9.32
N ALA A 572 -17.29 13.88 -9.52
CA ALA A 572 -16.06 13.46 -10.20
C ALA A 572 -14.76 13.98 -9.52
N LYS A 573 -13.62 13.33 -9.80
CA LYS A 573 -12.30 13.74 -9.28
C LYS A 573 -11.45 14.30 -10.41
N SER A 574 -10.52 15.19 -10.09
CA SER A 574 -9.51 15.71 -11.03
C SER A 574 -8.13 15.62 -10.39
N VAL A 575 -7.36 14.60 -10.78
CA VAL A 575 -6.02 14.35 -10.21
C VAL A 575 -5.09 15.55 -10.42
N ASP A 576 -5.18 16.22 -11.57
CA ASP A 576 -4.38 17.41 -11.89
C ASP A 576 -4.65 18.59 -10.94
N GLU A 577 -5.94 18.86 -10.66
CA GLU A 577 -6.32 19.96 -9.78
C GLU A 577 -6.06 19.63 -8.31
N GLU A 578 -6.29 18.37 -7.92
CA GLU A 578 -5.86 17.88 -6.61
C GLU A 578 -4.35 18.03 -6.44
N ASN A 579 -3.54 17.66 -7.44
CA ASN A 579 -2.09 17.85 -7.43
C ASN A 579 -1.68 19.32 -7.31
N ALA A 580 -2.37 20.23 -7.98
CA ALA A 580 -2.11 21.67 -7.87
C ALA A 580 -2.44 22.19 -6.45
N LEU A 581 -3.49 21.65 -5.83
CA LEU A 581 -3.92 21.97 -4.47
C LEU A 581 -3.20 21.15 -3.40
N LYS A 582 -2.43 20.12 -3.77
CA LYS A 582 -1.62 19.32 -2.84
C LYS A 582 -0.73 20.23 -2.02
N SER A 583 -0.20 21.33 -2.55
CA SER A 583 0.61 22.24 -1.74
C SER A 583 -0.19 22.96 -0.64
N ILE A 584 -1.49 23.24 -0.81
CA ILE A 584 -2.35 23.84 0.23
C ILE A 584 -2.74 22.76 1.24
N ILE A 585 -3.10 21.58 0.72
CA ILE A 585 -3.40 20.37 1.51
C ILE A 585 -2.15 19.85 2.24
N LEU A 586 -0.93 20.04 1.73
CA LEU A 586 0.34 19.61 2.33
C LEU A 586 0.96 20.72 3.17
N LYS A 587 0.77 22.00 2.82
CA LYS A 587 1.19 23.15 3.65
C LYS A 587 0.49 23.11 5.00
N ARG A 588 -0.72 22.54 5.12
CA ARG A 588 -1.41 22.42 6.42
C ARG A 588 -2.02 21.06 6.77
N GLY A 589 -2.29 20.18 5.81
CA GLY A 589 -2.43 18.73 6.07
C GLY A 589 -1.09 18.00 6.19
N GLY A 590 0.03 18.74 6.09
CA GLY A 590 1.35 18.39 6.63
C GLY A 590 1.84 19.38 7.72
N GLN A 591 1.05 20.42 8.05
CA GLN A 591 1.19 21.21 9.27
C GLN A 591 -0.09 21.10 10.11
N ALA A 592 -0.40 19.88 10.51
CA ALA A 592 -0.98 19.67 11.81
C ALA A 592 0.09 20.11 12.84
N GLN A 593 0.08 21.40 13.16
CA GLN A 593 0.45 21.83 14.51
C GLN A 593 -0.75 21.73 15.46
N GLY A 594 -1.84 21.07 15.05
CA GLY A 594 -2.57 20.20 15.97
C GLY A 594 -1.71 18.97 16.20
N GLN A 595 -1.45 18.60 17.44
CA GLN A 595 -0.71 17.37 17.78
C GLN A 595 -1.17 16.23 16.85
N GLU A 596 -0.24 15.63 16.08
CA GLU A 596 -0.47 14.28 15.55
C GLU A 596 -1.07 13.50 16.72
N VAL A 597 -2.28 12.97 16.56
CA VAL A 597 -2.82 12.02 17.55
C VAL A 597 -1.70 11.01 17.73
N PRO A 598 -1.06 10.95 18.92
CA PRO A 598 0.18 10.20 19.07
C PRO A 598 -0.04 8.80 18.54
N THR A 599 0.95 8.22 17.86
CA THR A 599 0.80 6.87 17.26
C THR A 599 0.27 5.86 18.27
N ALA A 600 0.67 6.03 19.52
CA ALA A 600 0.23 5.20 20.63
C ALA A 600 -1.23 5.37 21.07
N THR A 601 -1.89 6.46 20.68
CA THR A 601 -3.33 6.70 20.83
C THR A 601 -4.10 6.07 19.67
N LEU A 602 -3.57 6.11 18.44
CA LEU A 602 -4.19 5.47 17.27
C LEU A 602 -4.26 3.93 17.38
N TYR A 603 -3.34 3.35 18.14
CA TYR A 603 -3.18 1.90 18.26
C TYR A 603 -3.32 1.41 19.71
N GLU A 604 -4.13 2.09 20.51
CA GLU A 604 -4.33 1.76 21.94
C GLU A 604 -4.78 0.31 22.15
N ASP A 605 -5.70 -0.17 21.29
CA ASP A 605 -6.26 -1.52 21.35
C ASP A 605 -5.42 -2.60 20.62
N ALA A 606 -4.27 -2.23 20.02
CA ALA A 606 -3.47 -3.16 19.24
C ALA A 606 -2.97 -4.34 20.09
N LYS A 607 -3.03 -5.56 19.57
CA LYS A 607 -2.52 -6.77 20.26
C LYS A 607 -1.00 -6.88 20.20
N MET A 608 -0.38 -6.24 19.21
CA MET A 608 1.07 -6.08 19.08
C MET A 608 1.38 -4.75 18.42
N PHE A 609 2.65 -4.36 18.37
CA PHE A 609 3.07 -3.28 17.48
C PHE A 609 4.48 -3.53 16.97
N CYS A 610 4.63 -3.74 15.66
CA CYS A 610 5.93 -3.91 15.03
C CYS A 610 5.97 -3.19 13.69
N TYR A 611 7.02 -2.41 13.45
CA TYR A 611 7.21 -1.62 12.24
C TYR A 611 8.65 -1.69 11.70
N GLN A 612 9.40 -2.72 12.07
CA GLN A 612 10.83 -2.79 11.83
C GLN A 612 11.24 -3.09 10.37
N CYS A 613 10.32 -3.62 9.56
CA CYS A 613 10.56 -3.95 8.16
C CYS A 613 9.73 -3.07 7.22
N GLU A 614 10.19 -2.95 5.99
CA GLU A 614 9.57 -2.13 4.93
C GLU A 614 8.10 -2.51 4.70
N GLN A 615 7.79 -3.81 4.67
CA GLN A 615 6.44 -4.34 4.41
C GLN A 615 5.51 -4.34 5.63
N THR A 616 5.77 -3.49 6.61
CA THR A 616 4.86 -3.34 7.75
C THR A 616 3.47 -2.91 7.25
N TYR A 617 2.41 -3.34 7.93
CA TYR A 617 1.04 -3.10 7.50
C TYR A 617 0.80 -1.62 7.18
N GLN A 618 0.39 -1.35 5.94
CA GLN A 618 0.15 -0.02 5.37
C GLN A 618 1.31 0.98 5.49
N GLY A 619 2.56 0.51 5.60
CA GLY A 619 3.71 1.38 5.83
C GLY A 619 3.66 2.11 7.19
N ARG A 620 2.89 1.59 8.16
CA ARG A 620 2.70 2.21 9.49
C ARG A 620 3.11 1.31 10.65
N GLY A 621 2.61 0.07 10.70
CA GLY A 621 2.78 -0.79 11.86
C GLY A 621 1.84 -1.98 11.86
N CYS A 622 2.36 -3.18 12.14
CA CYS A 622 1.57 -4.39 12.30
C CYS A 622 0.97 -4.45 13.71
N THR A 623 -0.36 -4.53 13.82
CA THR A 623 -1.10 -4.40 15.09
C THR A 623 -1.81 -5.65 15.59
N THR A 624 -2.12 -6.58 14.69
CA THR A 624 -2.88 -7.81 14.99
C THR A 624 -2.09 -9.07 14.66
N ILE A 625 -1.44 -9.08 13.49
CA ILE A 625 -0.46 -10.07 13.08
C ILE A 625 0.53 -9.35 12.16
N GLY A 626 1.79 -9.76 12.16
CA GLY A 626 2.78 -9.28 11.21
C GLY A 626 2.43 -9.73 9.78
N VAL A 627 2.68 -8.88 8.78
CA VAL A 627 2.62 -9.28 7.36
C VAL A 627 3.53 -10.48 7.09
N CYS A 628 4.64 -10.59 7.81
CA CYS A 628 5.55 -11.73 7.79
C CYS A 628 5.03 -13.00 8.50
N GLY A 629 3.83 -12.99 9.09
CA GLY A 629 3.29 -14.09 9.89
C GLY A 629 3.62 -14.05 11.38
N LYS A 630 4.31 -13.02 11.87
CA LYS A 630 4.64 -12.89 13.30
C LYS A 630 3.37 -12.70 14.15
N THR A 631 3.12 -13.59 15.10
CA THR A 631 1.98 -13.52 16.03
C THR A 631 2.20 -12.47 17.13
N PRO A 632 1.14 -12.00 17.80
CA PRO A 632 1.26 -11.12 18.96
C PRO A 632 2.13 -11.67 20.08
N GLU A 633 2.03 -12.97 20.34
CA GLU A 633 2.83 -13.69 21.34
C GLU A 633 4.33 -13.58 21.04
N VAL A 634 4.74 -13.97 19.82
CA VAL A 634 6.15 -13.90 19.40
C VAL A 634 6.64 -12.44 19.39
N ALA A 635 5.80 -11.49 18.97
CA ALA A 635 6.14 -10.07 19.03
C ALA A 635 6.40 -9.60 20.47
N ALA A 636 5.55 -9.99 21.43
CA ALA A 636 5.73 -9.67 22.84
C ALA A 636 7.00 -10.31 23.42
N LEU A 637 7.28 -11.56 23.08
CA LEU A 637 8.51 -12.26 23.48
C LEU A 637 9.76 -11.54 22.95
N GLN A 638 9.75 -11.06 21.71
CA GLN A 638 10.84 -10.28 21.13
C GLN A 638 11.01 -8.93 21.84
N ASP A 639 9.93 -8.19 22.12
CA ASP A 639 9.98 -6.89 22.83
C ASP A 639 10.53 -7.02 24.25
N LEU A 640 10.09 -8.06 24.97
CA LEU A 640 10.60 -8.41 26.29
C LEU A 640 12.09 -8.78 26.22
N LEU A 641 12.52 -9.55 25.21
CA LEU A 641 13.90 -10.01 25.09
C LEU A 641 14.85 -8.83 24.86
N ILE A 642 14.48 -7.89 23.99
CA ILE A 642 15.22 -6.63 23.80
C ILE A 642 15.32 -5.84 25.10
N THR A 643 14.27 -5.84 25.92
CA THR A 643 14.29 -5.17 27.23
C THR A 643 15.21 -5.88 28.23
N CYS A 644 15.23 -7.21 28.24
CA CYS A 644 16.17 -7.98 29.04
C CYS A 644 17.62 -7.78 28.59
N LEU A 645 17.89 -7.70 27.28
CA LEU A 645 19.21 -7.39 26.72
C LEU A 645 19.70 -5.99 27.12
N LYS A 646 18.80 -4.99 27.24
CA LYS A 646 19.14 -3.68 27.81
C LYS A 646 19.59 -3.78 29.26
N ARG A 647 18.94 -4.62 30.08
CA ARG A 647 19.31 -4.85 31.49
C ARG A 647 20.65 -5.58 31.61
N LEU A 648 20.84 -6.65 30.83
CA LEU A 648 22.10 -7.40 30.75
C LEU A 648 23.25 -6.46 30.35
N SER A 649 23.05 -5.69 29.28
CA SER A 649 24.02 -4.73 28.76
C SER A 649 24.35 -3.60 29.73
N TRP A 650 23.40 -3.20 30.57
CA TRP A 650 23.67 -2.23 31.63
C TRP A 650 24.73 -2.74 32.60
N TYR A 651 24.66 -4.00 33.04
CA TYR A 651 25.68 -4.57 33.92
C TYR A 651 27.01 -4.80 33.19
N ALA A 652 26.97 -5.37 31.98
CA ALA A 652 28.18 -5.59 31.18
C ALA A 652 28.95 -4.28 30.93
N TYR A 653 28.24 -3.21 30.56
CA TYR A 653 28.84 -1.89 30.34
C TYR A 653 29.42 -1.31 31.64
N ASN A 654 28.69 -1.32 32.75
CA ASN A 654 29.17 -0.75 34.01
C ASN A 654 30.34 -1.54 34.62
N LEU A 655 30.41 -2.85 34.43
CA LEU A 655 31.57 -3.67 34.79
C LEU A 655 32.81 -3.22 34.02
N ARG A 656 32.72 -3.06 32.70
CA ARG A 656 33.81 -2.52 31.87
C ARG A 656 34.22 -1.10 32.29
N GLN A 657 33.26 -0.25 32.67
CA GLN A 657 33.60 1.09 33.18
C GLN A 657 34.39 1.03 34.50
N LEU A 658 34.04 0.15 35.44
CA LEU A 658 34.82 -0.04 36.67
C LEU A 658 36.25 -0.50 36.37
N GLN A 659 36.42 -1.36 35.36
CA GLN A 659 37.75 -1.78 34.93
C GLN A 659 38.54 -0.64 34.27
N ASN A 660 37.89 0.19 33.45
CA ASN A 660 38.54 1.36 32.85
C ASN A 660 38.94 2.41 33.90
N GLU A 661 38.10 2.66 34.90
CA GLU A 661 38.35 3.63 35.97
C GLU A 661 39.35 3.12 37.04
N HIS A 662 39.48 1.80 37.18
CA HIS A 662 40.30 1.15 38.20
C HIS A 662 41.13 -0.01 37.65
N SER A 663 41.84 0.22 36.55
CA SER A 663 42.63 -0.81 35.84
C SER A 663 43.67 -1.51 36.71
N ASP A 664 44.17 -0.85 37.76
CA ASP A 664 45.14 -1.42 38.70
C ASP A 664 44.52 -2.36 39.74
N LYS A 665 43.19 -2.40 39.83
CA LYS A 665 42.43 -3.11 40.89
C LYS A 665 41.35 -4.05 40.37
N VAL A 666 41.08 -4.02 39.07
CA VAL A 666 40.07 -4.85 38.41
C VAL A 666 40.69 -5.39 37.13
N GLU A 667 40.85 -6.71 37.06
CA GLU A 667 41.39 -7.35 35.87
C GLU A 667 40.32 -7.45 34.78
N VAL A 668 40.75 -7.48 33.50
CA VAL A 668 39.85 -7.65 32.36
C VAL A 668 39.04 -8.96 32.47
N SER A 669 39.68 -10.03 32.95
CA SER A 669 39.06 -11.35 33.19
C SER A 669 37.90 -11.32 34.20
N GLU A 670 37.82 -10.29 35.05
CA GLU A 670 36.76 -10.15 36.06
C GLU A 670 35.50 -9.44 35.53
N VAL A 671 35.59 -8.81 34.36
CA VAL A 671 34.53 -7.96 33.78
C VAL A 671 34.15 -8.34 32.36
N GLU A 672 34.96 -9.16 31.69
CA GLU A 672 34.77 -9.59 30.31
C GLU A 672 34.36 -11.06 30.26
N PHE A 673 33.19 -11.33 29.69
CA PHE A 673 32.58 -12.67 29.66
C PHE A 673 32.24 -13.03 28.21
N PRO A 674 33.10 -13.77 27.48
CA PRO A 674 32.87 -14.14 26.08
C PRO A 674 31.51 -14.78 25.82
N GLU A 675 31.06 -15.65 26.71
CA GLU A 675 29.76 -16.32 26.63
C GLU A 675 28.59 -15.34 26.64
N VAL A 676 28.71 -14.23 27.37
CA VAL A 676 27.68 -13.16 27.44
C VAL A 676 27.69 -12.35 26.14
N ASN A 677 28.88 -12.06 25.61
CA ASN A 677 29.05 -11.35 24.35
C ASN A 677 28.42 -12.14 23.18
N HIS A 678 28.79 -13.42 23.07
CA HIS A 678 28.30 -14.32 22.02
C HIS A 678 26.78 -14.51 22.13
N TYR A 679 26.27 -14.73 23.35
CA TYR A 679 24.83 -14.80 23.62
C TYR A 679 24.10 -13.53 23.17
N SER A 680 24.67 -12.35 23.46
CA SER A 680 24.01 -11.07 23.15
C SER A 680 23.88 -10.82 21.65
N LEU A 681 24.83 -11.29 20.84
CA LEU A 681 24.69 -11.29 19.37
C LEU A 681 23.53 -12.18 18.93
N LYS A 682 23.57 -13.46 19.31
CA LYS A 682 22.57 -14.46 18.92
C LYS A 682 21.15 -14.07 19.33
N ALA A 683 20.98 -13.63 20.58
CA ALA A 683 19.70 -13.18 21.10
C ALA A 683 19.18 -11.94 20.36
N THR A 684 20.04 -10.97 20.04
CA THR A 684 19.65 -9.79 19.26
C THR A 684 19.26 -10.18 17.84
N PHE A 685 20.07 -11.00 17.16
CA PHE A 685 19.84 -11.48 15.80
C PHE A 685 18.54 -12.31 15.69
N SER A 686 18.20 -13.11 16.70
CA SER A 686 16.95 -13.90 16.72
C SER A 686 15.67 -13.06 16.53
N THR A 687 15.72 -11.77 16.85
CA THR A 687 14.58 -10.83 16.74
C THR A 687 14.53 -10.06 15.41
N LEU A 688 15.45 -10.33 14.49
CA LEU A 688 15.49 -9.77 13.14
C LEU A 688 14.34 -10.37 12.29
N THR A 689 13.88 -9.61 11.30
CA THR A 689 12.72 -9.97 10.46
C THR A 689 12.95 -11.29 9.72
N ASN A 690 11.99 -12.21 9.80
CA ASN A 690 12.06 -13.51 9.14
C ASN A 690 13.19 -14.43 9.66
N VAL A 691 13.66 -14.25 10.90
CA VAL A 691 14.63 -15.15 11.54
C VAL A 691 13.94 -16.21 12.39
N ASN A 692 13.28 -15.82 13.48
CA ASN A 692 12.73 -16.78 14.44
C ASN A 692 11.28 -16.45 14.81
N PHE A 693 10.42 -17.46 14.72
CA PHE A 693 8.99 -17.43 15.04
C PHE A 693 8.59 -18.51 16.06
N ASP A 694 9.56 -19.25 16.61
CA ASP A 694 9.32 -20.31 17.58
C ASP A 694 9.31 -19.74 19.00
N SER A 695 8.13 -19.70 19.63
CA SER A 695 7.97 -19.23 21.01
C SER A 695 8.87 -19.99 22.00
N ASN A 696 9.05 -21.30 21.85
CA ASN A 696 9.86 -22.09 22.78
C ASN A 696 11.33 -21.69 22.75
N ARG A 697 11.85 -21.39 21.55
CA ARG A 697 13.20 -20.84 21.37
C ARG A 697 13.35 -19.49 22.08
N PHE A 698 12.34 -18.62 21.99
CA PHE A 698 12.36 -17.34 22.71
C PHE A 698 12.32 -17.51 24.23
N LEU A 699 11.55 -18.47 24.75
CA LEU A 699 11.54 -18.78 26.19
C LEU A 699 12.95 -19.18 26.68
N GLN A 700 13.69 -19.98 25.90
CA GLN A 700 15.07 -20.33 26.23
C GLN A 700 15.99 -19.09 26.22
N PHE A 701 15.89 -18.24 25.20
CA PHE A 701 16.66 -16.99 25.16
C PHE A 701 16.39 -16.12 26.40
N HIS A 702 15.14 -16.02 26.84
CA HIS A 702 14.81 -15.28 28.07
C HIS A 702 15.46 -15.87 29.33
N GLN A 703 15.41 -17.20 29.47
CA GLN A 703 16.04 -17.89 30.59
C GLN A 703 17.56 -17.64 30.62
N ASP A 704 18.23 -17.81 29.48
CA ASP A 704 19.67 -17.57 29.36
C ASP A 704 20.02 -16.11 29.68
N CYS A 705 19.23 -15.15 29.15
CA CYS A 705 19.41 -13.72 29.42
C CYS A 705 19.36 -13.42 30.92
N ARG A 706 18.41 -14.03 31.63
CA ARG A 706 18.22 -13.84 33.07
C ARG A 706 19.41 -14.40 33.84
N ASP A 707 19.84 -15.61 33.52
CA ASP A 707 20.92 -16.29 34.24
C ASP A 707 22.26 -15.55 34.06
N TYR A 708 22.55 -15.10 32.83
CA TYR A 708 23.70 -14.22 32.57
C TYR A 708 23.59 -12.88 33.29
N THR A 709 22.42 -12.22 33.26
CA THR A 709 22.20 -10.95 33.97
C THR A 709 22.43 -11.10 35.47
N LYS A 710 21.94 -12.18 36.07
CA LYS A 710 22.12 -12.47 37.50
C LYS A 710 23.60 -12.63 37.84
N ARG A 711 24.35 -13.41 37.05
CA ARG A 711 25.81 -13.55 37.21
C ARG A 711 26.54 -12.21 37.15
N LEU A 712 26.26 -11.39 36.13
CA LEU A 712 26.88 -10.06 36.00
C LEU A 712 26.52 -9.14 37.18
N SER A 713 25.28 -9.22 37.67
CA SER A 713 24.84 -8.40 38.79
C SER A 713 25.58 -8.72 40.10
N VAL A 714 25.81 -10.02 40.38
CA VAL A 714 26.60 -10.49 41.53
C VAL A 714 28.04 -10.03 41.41
N GLN A 715 28.64 -10.17 40.22
CA GLN A 715 30.00 -9.73 39.96
C GLN A 715 30.15 -8.21 40.14
N TYR A 716 29.21 -7.43 39.61
CA TYR A 716 29.19 -5.97 39.75
C TYR A 716 29.12 -5.54 41.22
N GLN A 717 28.25 -6.18 42.01
CA GLN A 717 28.16 -5.92 43.45
C GLN A 717 29.43 -6.29 44.20
N ALA A 718 30.06 -7.43 43.87
CA ALA A 718 31.29 -7.89 44.49
C ALA A 718 32.45 -6.91 44.21
N ILE A 719 32.62 -6.47 42.97
CA ILE A 719 33.65 -5.49 42.60
C ILE A 719 33.38 -4.14 43.26
N CYS A 720 32.14 -3.62 43.23
CA CYS A 720 31.80 -2.37 43.92
C CYS A 720 32.11 -2.44 45.42
N LYS A 721 31.79 -3.56 46.08
CA LYS A 721 32.12 -3.79 47.50
C LYS A 721 33.63 -3.80 47.72
N ARG A 722 34.40 -4.49 46.87
CA ARG A 722 35.87 -4.55 46.93
C ARG A 722 36.51 -3.16 46.75
N LEU A 723 35.95 -2.34 45.87
CA LEU A 723 36.43 -0.98 45.59
C LEU A 723 35.89 0.08 46.58
N ASN A 724 35.03 -0.31 47.52
CA ASN A 724 34.32 0.61 48.43
C ASN A 724 33.50 1.69 47.70
N ILE A 725 32.86 1.31 46.59
CA ILE A 725 32.00 2.16 45.76
C ILE A 725 30.54 1.74 45.97
N ARG A 726 29.63 2.71 46.11
CA ARG A 726 28.20 2.44 46.19
C ARG A 726 27.69 1.94 44.82
N PRO A 727 27.12 0.72 44.70
CA PRO A 727 26.63 0.20 43.43
C PRO A 727 25.51 1.09 42.88
N LYS A 728 25.55 1.39 41.58
CA LYS A 728 24.43 2.05 40.89
C LYS A 728 23.28 1.06 40.75
N LYS A 729 22.03 1.56 40.73
CA LYS A 729 20.85 0.74 40.48
C LYS A 729 20.53 0.72 38.99
N CYS A 730 20.32 -0.47 38.43
CA CYS A 730 19.85 -0.62 37.05
C CYS A 730 18.42 -0.02 36.93
N PRO A 731 18.14 0.82 35.91
CA PRO A 731 16.84 1.45 35.73
C PRO A 731 15.74 0.47 35.27
N ILE A 732 16.11 -0.68 34.68
CA ILE A 732 15.17 -1.72 34.25
C ILE A 732 14.97 -2.68 35.43
N PRO A 733 13.74 -2.88 35.95
CA PRO A 733 13.50 -3.74 37.10
C PRO A 733 13.75 -5.23 36.80
N GLU A 734 14.08 -5.99 37.85
CA GLU A 734 14.30 -7.44 37.76
C GLU A 734 13.04 -8.22 37.41
N SER A 735 11.86 -7.71 37.82
CA SER A 735 10.56 -8.33 37.57
C SER A 735 10.24 -8.52 36.08
N ILE A 736 10.88 -7.77 35.17
CA ILE A 736 10.71 -7.96 33.72
C ILE A 736 11.33 -9.29 33.27
N SER A 737 12.44 -9.70 33.90
CA SER A 737 13.12 -10.97 33.59
C SER A 737 12.48 -12.18 34.27
N GLU A 738 11.59 -11.96 35.25
CA GLU A 738 10.87 -13.00 36.02
C GLU A 738 9.43 -13.22 35.52
N VAL A 739 8.99 -12.47 34.50
CA VAL A 739 7.61 -12.55 33.96
C VAL A 739 7.23 -13.98 33.57
N LEU A 740 8.18 -14.73 33.03
CA LEU A 740 7.96 -16.09 32.53
C LEU A 740 7.93 -17.15 33.65
N ASP A 741 8.45 -16.85 34.83
CA ASP A 741 8.51 -17.80 35.96
C ASP A 741 7.15 -17.97 36.66
N ASN A 742 6.25 -17.01 36.46
CA ASN A 742 4.93 -16.95 37.10
C ASN A 742 3.78 -17.18 36.09
N ALA A 743 4.06 -17.86 34.97
CA ALA A 743 3.08 -18.09 33.93
C ALA A 743 1.94 -19.02 34.42
N PRO A 744 0.66 -18.66 34.22
CA PRO A 744 -0.48 -19.48 34.63
C PRO A 744 -0.53 -20.81 33.85
N GLY A 745 -1.08 -21.87 34.45
CA GLY A 745 -1.01 -23.24 33.90
C GLY A 745 -1.87 -23.54 32.66
N ALA A 746 -2.64 -22.59 32.14
CA ALA A 746 -3.47 -22.75 30.94
C ALA A 746 -2.91 -21.93 29.76
N VAL A 747 -2.80 -22.57 28.59
CA VAL A 747 -2.13 -22.01 27.38
C VAL A 747 -2.69 -20.65 26.94
N GLY A 748 -4.02 -20.44 27.02
CA GLY A 748 -4.65 -19.17 26.65
C GLY A 748 -4.35 -18.02 27.61
N ASP A 749 -4.23 -18.31 28.92
CA ASP A 749 -3.92 -17.28 29.92
C ASP A 749 -2.46 -16.81 29.82
N ILE A 750 -1.57 -17.66 29.33
CA ILE A 750 -0.16 -17.33 29.09
C ILE A 750 -0.02 -16.35 27.91
N GLU A 751 -0.73 -16.58 26.81
CA GLU A 751 -0.67 -15.72 25.62
C GLU A 751 -1.13 -14.29 25.94
N ASP A 752 -2.27 -14.14 26.61
CA ASP A 752 -2.80 -12.84 27.01
C ASP A 752 -1.89 -12.13 28.02
N MET A 753 -1.28 -12.87 28.95
CA MET A 753 -0.31 -12.33 29.91
C MET A 753 0.96 -11.82 29.21
N LEU A 754 1.51 -12.59 28.27
CA LEU A 754 2.68 -12.20 27.47
C LEU A 754 2.38 -10.95 26.64
N VAL A 755 1.24 -10.92 25.94
CA VAL A 755 0.80 -9.76 25.16
C VAL A 755 0.65 -8.53 26.05
N SER A 756 0.02 -8.65 27.22
CA SER A 756 -0.10 -7.56 28.18
C SER A 756 1.27 -7.04 28.64
N LYS A 757 2.22 -7.93 28.92
CA LYS A 757 3.58 -7.55 29.34
C LYS A 757 4.40 -6.93 28.22
N GLY A 758 4.26 -7.43 26.99
CA GLY A 758 4.83 -6.81 25.79
C GLY A 758 4.35 -5.38 25.62
N LYS A 759 3.05 -5.11 25.84
CA LYS A 759 2.49 -3.74 25.78
C LYS A 759 3.13 -2.76 26.78
N GLU A 760 3.59 -3.23 27.93
CA GLU A 760 4.24 -2.37 28.95
C GLU A 760 5.61 -1.86 28.49
N VAL A 761 6.36 -2.67 27.74
CA VAL A 761 7.75 -2.38 27.33
C VAL A 761 7.91 -2.02 25.85
N GLY A 762 6.89 -2.32 25.04
CA GLY A 762 6.89 -2.15 23.59
C GLY A 762 6.93 -0.71 23.11
N ILE A 763 7.00 -0.53 21.80
CA ILE A 763 7.21 0.76 21.13
C ILE A 763 6.12 1.79 21.50
N LEU A 764 4.85 1.39 21.49
CA LEU A 764 3.73 2.29 21.80
C LEU A 764 3.80 2.84 23.24
N SER A 765 4.23 2.02 24.20
CA SER A 765 4.44 2.47 25.59
C SER A 765 5.50 3.57 25.66
N ARG A 766 6.62 3.39 24.94
CA ARG A 766 7.68 4.40 24.89
C ARG A 766 7.28 5.67 24.15
N MET A 767 6.46 5.56 23.10
CA MET A 767 5.87 6.72 22.43
C MET A 767 4.99 7.52 23.40
N ARG A 768 4.10 6.86 24.18
CA ARG A 768 3.30 7.52 25.24
C ARG A 768 4.18 8.21 26.28
N ALA A 769 5.21 7.53 26.75
CA ALA A 769 6.08 8.02 27.81
C ALA A 769 6.96 9.21 27.36
N THR A 770 7.40 9.21 26.10
CA THR A 770 8.34 10.20 25.57
C THR A 770 7.63 11.38 24.92
N LYS A 771 6.39 11.19 24.43
CA LYS A 771 5.61 12.20 23.68
C LYS A 771 6.38 12.79 22.48
N ASN A 772 7.23 11.98 21.86
CA ASN A 772 8.05 12.35 20.71
C ASN A 772 8.29 11.11 19.83
N ASP A 773 7.38 10.87 18.89
CA ASP A 773 7.40 9.69 18.03
C ASP A 773 8.65 9.65 17.12
N ALA A 774 9.18 10.81 16.73
CA ALA A 774 10.40 10.90 15.90
C ALA A 774 11.64 10.43 16.66
N LEU A 775 11.78 10.86 17.92
CA LEU A 775 12.86 10.41 18.79
C LEU A 775 12.77 8.91 19.07
N VAL A 776 11.58 8.39 19.37
CA VAL A 776 11.38 6.95 19.56
C VAL A 776 11.71 6.18 18.27
N GLY A 777 11.33 6.72 17.11
CA GLY A 777 11.71 6.19 15.81
C GLY A 777 13.22 6.05 15.60
N LEU A 778 13.99 7.07 15.98
CA LEU A 778 15.46 7.03 15.90
C LEU A 778 16.09 6.11 16.96
N GLN A 779 15.50 6.02 18.16
CA GLN A 779 15.89 5.00 19.14
C GLN A 779 15.65 3.57 18.63
N GLU A 780 14.54 3.36 17.91
CA GLU A 780 14.26 2.08 17.25
C GLU A 780 15.23 1.80 16.10
N MET A 781 15.62 2.83 15.35
CA MET A 781 16.67 2.70 14.35
C MET A 781 18.01 2.22 14.96
N ILE A 782 18.34 2.60 16.20
CA ILE A 782 19.51 2.05 16.93
C ILE A 782 19.30 0.55 17.16
N VAL A 783 18.16 0.14 17.72
CA VAL A 783 17.87 -1.28 17.97
C VAL A 783 17.93 -2.09 16.67
N TYR A 784 17.37 -1.56 15.58
CA TYR A 784 17.36 -2.21 14.27
C TYR A 784 18.75 -2.30 13.67
N GLY A 785 19.55 -1.25 13.75
CA GLY A 785 20.95 -1.33 13.35
C GLY A 785 21.75 -2.33 14.20
N LEU A 786 21.48 -2.45 15.51
CA LEU A 786 22.11 -3.46 16.36
C LEU A 786 21.73 -4.89 15.97
N LYS A 787 20.50 -5.12 15.47
CA LYS A 787 20.09 -6.42 14.91
C LYS A 787 20.89 -6.76 13.65
N GLY A 788 21.07 -5.79 12.75
CA GLY A 788 21.91 -5.95 11.56
C GLY A 788 23.38 -6.22 11.91
N LEU A 789 23.96 -5.41 12.81
CA LEU A 789 25.32 -5.57 13.33
C LEU A 789 25.51 -6.97 13.94
N SER A 790 24.54 -7.41 14.75
CA SER A 790 24.63 -8.70 15.43
C SER A 790 24.59 -9.88 14.45
N ALA A 791 23.83 -9.76 13.35
CA ALA A 791 23.81 -10.79 12.32
C ALA A 791 25.18 -10.96 11.66
N TYR A 792 25.82 -9.86 11.25
CA TYR A 792 27.14 -9.93 10.64
C TYR A 792 28.22 -10.42 11.61
N ALA A 793 28.17 -9.97 12.86
CA ALA A 793 29.13 -10.39 13.88
C ALA A 793 28.95 -11.88 14.25
N ASP A 794 27.73 -12.41 14.27
CA ASP A 794 27.46 -13.82 14.51
C ASP A 794 28.05 -14.71 13.40
N HIS A 795 27.92 -14.31 12.13
CA HIS A 795 28.57 -15.01 11.01
C HIS A 795 30.09 -15.03 11.11
N ALA A 796 30.71 -13.91 11.50
CA ALA A 796 32.14 -13.87 11.75
C ALA A 796 32.54 -14.80 12.92
N LEU A 797 31.76 -14.77 13.99
CA LEU A 797 31.99 -15.60 15.19
C LEU A 797 31.89 -17.09 14.90
N VAL A 798 30.94 -17.52 14.06
CA VAL A 798 30.82 -18.92 13.61
C VAL A 798 32.09 -19.40 12.90
N LEU A 799 32.82 -18.49 12.25
CA LEU A 799 34.14 -18.75 11.64
C LEU A 799 35.32 -18.52 12.60
N ALA A 800 35.06 -18.33 13.89
CA ALA A 800 36.04 -18.00 14.93
C ALA A 800 36.79 -16.66 14.71
N HIS A 801 36.14 -15.69 14.06
CA HIS A 801 36.62 -14.32 13.93
C HIS A 801 35.75 -13.39 14.77
N GLU A 802 36.36 -12.55 15.60
CA GLU A 802 35.65 -11.58 16.41
C GLU A 802 36.50 -10.33 16.69
N ASP A 803 35.84 -9.22 16.99
CA ASP A 803 36.50 -7.99 17.44
C ASP A 803 35.79 -7.46 18.69
N ARG A 804 36.57 -7.25 19.75
CA ARG A 804 36.07 -6.81 21.06
C ARG A 804 35.26 -5.51 20.99
N ARG A 805 35.61 -4.60 20.08
CA ARG A 805 34.93 -3.30 19.93
C ARG A 805 33.46 -3.45 19.56
N ILE A 806 33.10 -4.52 18.86
CA ILE A 806 31.72 -4.82 18.47
C ILE A 806 30.87 -5.10 19.72
N TYR A 807 31.36 -5.95 20.63
CA TYR A 807 30.67 -6.27 21.88
C TYR A 807 30.62 -5.11 22.86
N GLU A 808 31.71 -4.34 22.92
CA GLU A 808 31.76 -3.11 23.71
C GLU A 808 30.68 -2.12 23.28
N PHE A 809 30.54 -1.91 21.97
CA PHE A 809 29.54 -1.02 21.43
C PHE A 809 28.12 -1.58 21.55
N LEU A 810 27.88 -2.87 21.27
CA LEU A 810 26.56 -3.49 21.44
C LEU A 810 26.01 -3.25 22.85
N HIS A 811 26.82 -3.53 23.87
CA HIS A 811 26.44 -3.30 25.26
C HIS A 811 26.34 -1.81 25.60
N LYS A 812 27.22 -0.96 25.06
CA LYS A 812 27.15 0.50 25.23
C LYS A 812 25.86 1.08 24.65
N ALA A 813 25.44 0.65 23.45
CA ALA A 813 24.27 1.16 22.77
C ALA A 813 22.97 0.71 23.48
N PHE A 814 22.88 -0.55 23.89
CA PHE A 814 21.78 -1.01 24.73
C PHE A 814 21.75 -0.31 26.10
N TYR A 815 22.90 -0.09 26.73
CA TYR A 815 23.01 0.73 27.94
C TYR A 815 22.54 2.17 27.69
N PHE A 816 22.98 2.81 26.60
CA PHE A 816 22.61 4.17 26.21
C PHE A 816 21.09 4.34 26.16
N LEU A 817 20.36 3.40 25.55
CA LEU A 817 18.89 3.38 25.47
C LEU A 817 18.17 3.30 26.83
N THR A 818 18.90 3.06 27.92
CA THR A 818 18.37 3.10 29.30
C THR A 818 18.64 4.43 30.02
N THR A 819 19.46 5.30 29.43
CA THR A 819 19.91 6.55 30.04
C THR A 819 19.04 7.73 29.64
N LYS A 820 19.13 8.84 30.39
CA LYS A 820 18.49 10.11 30.01
C LYS A 820 19.06 10.68 28.71
N ASP A 821 20.30 10.36 28.37
CA ASP A 821 20.97 10.85 27.16
C ASP A 821 20.32 10.30 25.88
N SER A 822 19.69 9.13 25.94
CA SER A 822 18.88 8.63 24.81
C SER A 822 17.63 9.47 24.52
N LYS A 823 17.26 10.38 25.43
CA LYS A 823 16.14 11.30 25.21
C LYS A 823 16.56 12.59 24.50
N ASP A 824 17.86 12.75 24.24
CA ASP A 824 18.42 13.86 23.49
C ASP A 824 18.58 13.46 22.01
N MET A 825 18.10 14.32 21.11
CA MET A 825 18.08 14.05 19.68
C MET A 825 19.49 13.95 19.10
N ASP A 826 20.38 14.88 19.43
CA ASP A 826 21.73 14.94 18.87
C ASP A 826 22.59 13.79 19.39
N LYS A 827 22.46 13.44 20.68
CA LYS A 827 23.14 12.26 21.24
C LYS A 827 22.62 10.95 20.63
N THR A 828 21.33 10.87 20.32
CA THR A 828 20.74 9.70 19.63
C THR A 828 21.29 9.57 18.22
N LEU A 829 21.38 10.68 17.47
CA LEU A 829 22.01 10.70 16.14
C LEU A 829 23.50 10.35 16.21
N ALA A 830 24.23 10.84 17.22
CA ALA A 830 25.63 10.49 17.42
C ALA A 830 25.81 8.98 17.67
N CYS A 831 24.92 8.36 18.46
CA CYS A 831 24.94 6.91 18.67
C CYS A 831 24.66 6.12 17.38
N LEU A 832 23.74 6.60 16.52
CA LEU A 832 23.49 6.01 15.20
C LEU A 832 24.73 6.08 14.28
N MET A 833 25.47 7.20 14.31
CA MET A 833 26.69 7.34 13.53
C MET A 833 27.82 6.45 14.07
N GLU A 834 27.96 6.35 15.38
CA GLU A 834 28.91 5.42 16.01
C GLU A 834 28.58 3.96 15.66
N LEU A 835 27.28 3.60 15.63
CA LEU A 835 26.83 2.28 15.17
C LEU A 835 27.23 2.02 13.71
N GLY A 836 27.06 3.01 12.83
CA GLY A 836 27.54 2.92 11.44
C GLY A 836 29.04 2.63 11.34
N GLN A 837 29.85 3.30 12.16
CA GLN A 837 31.31 3.11 12.23
C GLN A 837 31.70 1.74 12.78
N VAL A 838 31.05 1.28 13.84
CA VAL A 838 31.30 -0.06 14.40
C VAL A 838 30.86 -1.14 13.41
N ASN A 839 29.80 -0.92 12.65
CA ASN A 839 29.39 -1.85 11.61
C ASN A 839 30.39 -1.93 10.44
N LEU A 840 31.13 -0.86 10.12
CA LEU A 840 32.25 -0.95 9.17
C LEU A 840 33.35 -1.89 9.67
N ILE A 841 33.68 -1.84 10.97
CA ILE A 841 34.59 -2.80 11.61
C ILE A 841 34.02 -4.22 11.50
N CYS A 842 32.73 -4.38 11.80
CA CYS A 842 32.08 -5.69 11.74
C CYS A 842 32.09 -6.29 10.34
N MET A 843 31.78 -5.50 9.30
CA MET A 843 31.81 -5.97 7.92
C MET A 843 33.24 -6.27 7.46
N ASP A 844 34.25 -5.52 7.90
CA ASP A 844 35.66 -5.86 7.66
C ASP A 844 36.04 -7.21 8.30
N VAL A 845 35.67 -7.42 9.56
CA VAL A 845 35.90 -8.69 10.26
C VAL A 845 35.22 -9.85 9.52
N LEU A 846 33.95 -9.69 9.13
CA LEU A 846 33.20 -10.71 8.38
C LEU A 846 33.80 -10.95 6.98
N HIS A 847 34.17 -9.90 6.26
CA HIS A 847 34.84 -10.00 4.95
C HIS A 847 36.12 -10.83 5.06
N ASN A 848 36.94 -10.56 6.08
CA ASN A 848 38.15 -11.33 6.34
C ASN A 848 37.86 -12.76 6.84
N ALA A 849 36.81 -12.96 7.63
CA ALA A 849 36.39 -14.29 8.06
C ALA A 849 35.98 -15.17 6.86
N ASN A 850 35.18 -14.63 5.94
CA ASN A 850 34.75 -15.31 4.72
C ASN A 850 35.93 -15.68 3.81
N LYS A 851 37.03 -14.92 3.83
CA LYS A 851 38.27 -15.28 3.11
C LYS A 851 38.94 -16.57 3.61
N THR A 852 38.47 -17.16 4.72
CA THR A 852 38.80 -18.55 5.07
C THR A 852 38.45 -19.52 3.93
N PHE A 853 37.45 -19.19 3.09
CA PHE A 853 37.09 -19.93 1.88
C PHE A 853 37.83 -19.48 0.60
N GLY A 854 38.84 -18.61 0.73
CA GLY A 854 39.55 -17.93 -0.36
C GLY A 854 38.95 -16.55 -0.67
N ALA A 855 39.74 -15.66 -1.28
CA ALA A 855 39.19 -14.40 -1.81
C ALA A 855 38.18 -14.71 -2.93
N GLN A 856 37.10 -13.93 -3.00
CA GLN A 856 36.14 -14.08 -4.09
C GLN A 856 36.84 -13.90 -5.43
N SER A 857 36.40 -14.66 -6.43
CA SER A 857 36.90 -14.54 -7.80
C SER A 857 35.76 -14.71 -8.80
N PRO A 858 35.77 -13.97 -9.93
CA PRO A 858 34.71 -14.03 -10.93
C PRO A 858 34.35 -15.46 -11.32
N HIS A 859 33.06 -15.77 -11.32
CA HIS A 859 32.55 -17.10 -11.66
C HIS A 859 31.14 -17.01 -12.26
N THR A 860 30.85 -17.93 -13.18
CA THR A 860 29.52 -18.10 -13.77
C THR A 860 28.81 -19.25 -13.09
N VAL A 861 27.69 -18.95 -12.44
CA VAL A 861 26.87 -19.92 -11.71
C VAL A 861 25.77 -20.44 -12.61
N SER A 862 25.60 -21.76 -12.67
CA SER A 862 24.53 -22.39 -13.44
C SER A 862 23.18 -22.30 -12.72
N LEU A 863 22.12 -22.03 -13.49
CA LEU A 863 20.72 -22.12 -13.07
C LEU A 863 20.03 -23.33 -13.72
N LYS A 864 20.79 -24.38 -14.06
CA LYS A 864 20.24 -25.60 -14.65
C LYS A 864 20.17 -26.72 -13.62
N PRO A 865 19.08 -27.51 -13.64
CA PRO A 865 19.01 -28.73 -12.85
C PRO A 865 20.11 -29.70 -13.25
N ARG A 866 20.70 -30.32 -12.25
CA ARG A 866 21.59 -31.48 -12.35
C ARG A 866 20.86 -32.70 -11.81
N PRO A 867 20.76 -33.78 -12.61
CA PRO A 867 20.12 -35.02 -12.18
C PRO A 867 20.70 -35.58 -10.89
N GLY A 868 19.84 -36.12 -10.03
CA GLY A 868 20.22 -36.72 -8.74
C GLY A 868 19.45 -36.14 -7.56
N LYS A 869 19.72 -36.71 -6.37
CA LYS A 869 19.17 -36.22 -5.10
C LYS A 869 19.67 -34.81 -4.84
N CYS A 870 18.92 -34.01 -4.08
CA CYS A 870 19.30 -32.61 -3.89
C CYS A 870 18.93 -32.02 -2.53
N ILE A 871 19.69 -31.01 -2.13
CA ILE A 871 19.42 -30.16 -0.95
C ILE A 871 19.53 -28.70 -1.40
N LEU A 872 18.57 -27.88 -0.96
CA LEU A 872 18.58 -26.43 -1.14
C LEU A 872 19.05 -25.74 0.13
N VAL A 873 20.01 -24.84 0.02
CA VAL A 873 20.50 -24.03 1.15
C VAL A 873 20.20 -22.56 0.90
N SER A 874 19.49 -21.95 1.84
CA SER A 874 19.09 -20.55 1.80
C SER A 874 19.56 -19.83 3.07
N GLY A 875 19.76 -18.51 2.97
CA GLY A 875 20.31 -17.70 4.06
C GLY A 875 21.67 -17.13 3.69
N HIS A 876 22.58 -17.00 4.66
CA HIS A 876 23.86 -16.31 4.47
C HIS A 876 25.11 -17.08 4.97
N ASP A 877 24.96 -18.19 5.70
CA ASP A 877 26.07 -18.74 6.49
C ASP A 877 26.91 -19.76 5.69
N PHE A 878 28.15 -19.37 5.37
CA PHE A 878 29.07 -20.21 4.59
C PHE A 878 29.69 -21.35 5.39
N MET A 879 29.82 -21.24 6.72
CA MET A 879 30.32 -22.33 7.55
C MET A 879 29.29 -23.47 7.63
N PHE A 880 28.01 -23.12 7.77
CA PHE A 880 26.93 -24.10 7.75
C PHE A 880 26.85 -24.82 6.39
N LEU A 881 27.04 -24.09 5.29
CA LEU A 881 27.15 -24.66 3.95
C LEU A 881 28.38 -25.58 3.81
N ASP A 882 29.57 -25.17 4.24
CA ASP A 882 30.78 -26.00 4.17
C ASP A 882 30.63 -27.30 4.99
N SER A 883 30.05 -27.22 6.19
CA SER A 883 29.77 -28.42 7.00
C SER A 883 28.83 -29.39 6.27
N LEU A 884 27.75 -28.88 5.66
CA LEU A 884 26.83 -29.69 4.86
C LEU A 884 27.52 -30.30 3.63
N LEU A 885 28.33 -29.52 2.91
CA LEU A 885 29.07 -29.98 1.73
C LEU A 885 30.01 -31.14 2.08
N ARG A 886 30.74 -31.05 3.20
CA ARG A 886 31.61 -32.12 3.70
C ARG A 886 30.83 -33.40 4.05
N GLN A 887 29.70 -33.26 4.73
CA GLN A 887 28.88 -34.41 5.15
C GLN A 887 28.13 -35.08 4.00
N THR A 888 27.90 -34.36 2.90
CA THR A 888 27.21 -34.86 1.70
C THR A 888 28.15 -35.34 0.60
N GLU A 889 29.46 -35.13 0.75
CA GLU A 889 30.46 -35.51 -0.24
C GLU A 889 30.45 -37.03 -0.50
N GLY A 890 30.34 -37.42 -1.77
CA GLY A 890 30.27 -38.83 -2.18
C GLY A 890 28.91 -39.50 -2.01
N LEU A 891 27.88 -38.83 -1.49
CA LEU A 891 26.54 -39.41 -1.28
C LEU A 891 25.61 -39.32 -2.51
N GLY A 892 26.07 -38.71 -3.62
CA GLY A 892 25.23 -38.50 -4.81
C GLY A 892 24.12 -37.45 -4.63
N ILE A 893 24.32 -36.51 -3.69
CA ILE A 893 23.41 -35.40 -3.41
C ILE A 893 24.00 -34.10 -3.98
N ASN A 894 23.24 -33.44 -4.85
CA ASN A 894 23.55 -32.11 -5.39
C ASN A 894 23.09 -31.02 -4.42
N ILE A 895 23.98 -30.09 -4.06
CA ILE A 895 23.68 -28.93 -3.22
C ILE A 895 23.42 -27.72 -4.12
N TYR A 896 22.27 -27.07 -3.92
CA TYR A 896 21.90 -25.82 -4.57
C TYR A 896 21.86 -24.69 -3.56
N THR A 897 22.26 -23.49 -3.98
CA THR A 897 22.06 -22.27 -3.20
C THR A 897 20.76 -21.58 -3.59
N HIS A 898 20.19 -20.77 -2.69
CA HIS A 898 19.02 -19.93 -2.95
C HIS A 898 19.20 -18.55 -2.28
N GLY A 899 18.66 -17.50 -2.90
CA GLY A 899 18.74 -16.12 -2.41
C GLY A 899 20.17 -15.66 -2.11
N GLU A 900 20.41 -15.24 -0.86
CA GLU A 900 21.69 -14.69 -0.38
C GLU A 900 22.83 -15.73 -0.28
N MET A 901 22.57 -17.00 -0.58
CA MET A 901 23.62 -18.02 -0.73
C MET A 901 24.25 -18.03 -2.13
N LEU A 902 23.71 -17.29 -3.12
CA LEU A 902 24.31 -17.17 -4.46
C LEU A 902 25.83 -16.86 -4.44
N PRO A 903 26.32 -15.92 -3.62
CA PRO A 903 27.74 -15.54 -3.61
C PRO A 903 28.70 -16.64 -3.15
N ALA A 904 28.22 -17.71 -2.51
CA ALA A 904 29.06 -18.85 -2.11
C ALA A 904 29.87 -19.44 -3.29
N HIS A 905 29.31 -19.36 -4.51
CA HIS A 905 29.97 -19.81 -5.74
C HIS A 905 31.18 -18.96 -6.16
N GLY A 906 31.32 -17.74 -5.63
CA GLY A 906 32.49 -16.89 -5.84
C GLY A 906 33.72 -17.32 -5.04
N TYR A 907 33.55 -18.17 -4.01
CA TYR A 907 34.61 -18.58 -3.10
C TYR A 907 35.30 -19.89 -3.54
N PRO A 908 36.61 -19.87 -3.85
CA PRO A 908 37.32 -21.03 -4.42
C PRO A 908 37.21 -22.34 -3.62
N LYS A 909 37.28 -22.29 -2.28
CA LYS A 909 37.21 -23.50 -1.45
C LYS A 909 35.80 -24.08 -1.33
N LEU A 910 34.74 -23.31 -1.58
CA LEU A 910 33.38 -23.83 -1.62
C LEU A 910 33.06 -24.44 -2.99
N ARG A 911 33.43 -23.74 -4.08
CA ARG A 911 33.19 -24.27 -5.43
C ARG A 911 34.07 -25.46 -5.83
N GLN A 912 35.08 -25.82 -5.04
CA GLN A 912 35.87 -27.04 -5.28
C GLN A 912 35.04 -28.31 -5.09
N TYR A 913 33.98 -28.26 -4.26
CA TYR A 913 33.04 -29.35 -4.09
C TYR A 913 32.19 -29.48 -5.35
N LYS A 914 32.45 -30.53 -6.14
CA LYS A 914 31.79 -30.72 -7.45
C LYS A 914 30.28 -30.92 -7.37
N HIS A 915 29.75 -31.24 -6.19
CA HIS A 915 28.31 -31.40 -5.94
C HIS A 915 27.64 -30.12 -5.45
N LEU A 916 28.37 -29.02 -5.25
CA LEU A 916 27.77 -27.67 -5.23
C LEU A 916 27.35 -27.34 -6.67
N ALA A 917 26.11 -27.69 -7.01
CA ALA A 917 25.65 -27.87 -8.38
C ALA A 917 25.28 -26.56 -9.09
N GLY A 918 24.70 -25.60 -8.36
CA GLY A 918 24.23 -24.35 -8.94
C GLY A 918 23.41 -23.51 -7.97
N HIS A 919 22.58 -22.64 -8.54
CA HIS A 919 21.65 -21.79 -7.80
C HIS A 919 20.21 -22.08 -8.25
N TYR A 920 19.25 -22.00 -7.35
CA TYR A 920 17.84 -22.27 -7.60
C TYR A 920 16.99 -21.09 -7.15
N GLY A 921 16.09 -20.61 -8.02
CA GLY A 921 15.18 -19.52 -7.71
C GLY A 921 15.82 -18.13 -7.74
N VAL A 922 15.18 -17.18 -7.06
CA VAL A 922 15.62 -15.79 -6.96
C VAL A 922 15.69 -15.31 -5.49
N ALA A 923 15.27 -14.08 -5.21
CA ALA A 923 15.22 -13.53 -3.86
C ALA A 923 14.13 -14.18 -2.99
N TRP A 924 14.30 -14.01 -1.67
CA TRP A 924 13.57 -14.73 -0.62
C TRP A 924 12.03 -14.65 -0.71
N GLN A 925 11.45 -13.57 -1.25
CA GLN A 925 10.01 -13.39 -1.29
C GLN A 925 9.30 -14.45 -2.15
N ARG A 926 10.02 -15.05 -3.10
CA ARG A 926 9.48 -16.07 -4.00
C ARG A 926 9.57 -17.49 -3.45
N GLN A 927 10.17 -17.68 -2.27
CA GLN A 927 10.33 -19.03 -1.70
C GLN A 927 9.01 -19.79 -1.54
N SER A 928 7.90 -19.09 -1.27
CA SER A 928 6.58 -19.72 -1.15
C SER A 928 6.02 -20.27 -2.48
N VAL A 929 6.61 -19.87 -3.60
CA VAL A 929 6.32 -20.35 -4.96
C VAL A 929 7.40 -21.34 -5.40
N GLU A 930 8.66 -21.07 -5.08
CA GLU A 930 9.81 -21.85 -5.55
C GLU A 930 10.06 -23.11 -4.73
N PHE A 931 9.95 -23.06 -3.40
CA PHE A 931 10.22 -24.22 -2.53
C PHE A 931 9.30 -25.41 -2.75
N PRO A 932 7.97 -25.24 -3.00
CA PRO A 932 7.09 -26.34 -3.35
C PRO A 932 7.62 -27.21 -4.51
N HIS A 933 8.27 -26.58 -5.49
CA HIS A 933 8.76 -27.22 -6.71
C HIS A 933 10.18 -27.80 -6.57
N PHE A 934 10.93 -27.42 -5.53
CA PHE A 934 12.23 -28.03 -5.29
C PHE A 934 12.04 -29.47 -4.77
N PRO A 935 12.60 -30.52 -5.40
CA PRO A 935 12.23 -31.90 -5.08
C PRO A 935 12.96 -32.50 -3.86
N GLY A 936 13.85 -31.75 -3.20
CA GLY A 936 14.72 -32.22 -2.12
C GLY A 936 14.50 -31.54 -0.77
N ALA A 937 15.42 -31.78 0.18
CA ALA A 937 15.41 -31.12 1.48
C ALA A 937 15.82 -29.64 1.37
N ILE A 938 15.33 -28.80 2.29
CA ILE A 938 15.61 -27.36 2.31
C ILE A 938 16.18 -26.99 3.68
N VAL A 939 17.29 -26.25 3.70
CA VAL A 939 17.97 -25.78 4.92
C VAL A 939 18.00 -24.25 4.94
N MET A 940 17.45 -23.67 6.00
CA MET A 940 17.47 -22.23 6.25
C MET A 940 18.54 -21.88 7.28
N THR A 941 19.62 -21.23 6.84
CA THR A 941 20.74 -20.86 7.72
C THR A 941 20.52 -19.54 8.45
N THR A 942 19.71 -18.64 7.88
CA THR A 942 19.35 -17.32 8.43
C THR A 942 17.96 -16.91 7.93
N ASN A 943 17.59 -15.64 8.12
CA ASN A 943 16.51 -15.02 7.35
C ASN A 943 16.80 -15.08 5.83
N CYS A 944 15.78 -15.07 4.97
CA CYS A 944 14.38 -14.79 5.27
C CYS A 944 13.48 -16.02 5.16
N LEU A 945 13.12 -16.62 6.30
CA LEU A 945 12.08 -17.65 6.38
C LEU A 945 10.68 -17.00 6.45
N THR A 946 9.92 -17.09 5.37
CA THR A 946 8.47 -16.82 5.32
C THR A 946 7.68 -17.99 5.94
N PRO A 947 6.38 -17.82 6.24
CA PRO A 947 5.53 -18.92 6.70
C PRO A 947 5.67 -20.17 5.80
N PRO A 948 6.16 -21.30 6.33
CA PRO A 948 6.23 -22.56 5.61
C PRO A 948 4.84 -23.02 5.15
N LYS A 949 4.75 -23.58 3.95
CA LYS A 949 3.52 -24.18 3.41
C LYS A 949 3.51 -25.69 3.66
N ASP A 950 2.30 -26.26 3.64
CA ASP A 950 2.09 -27.68 3.94
C ASP A 950 2.80 -28.64 2.97
N ASP A 951 3.01 -28.21 1.73
CA ASP A 951 3.62 -28.98 0.64
C ASP A 951 5.15 -29.17 0.77
N TYR A 952 5.86 -28.30 1.51
CA TYR A 952 7.31 -28.44 1.72
C TYR A 952 7.76 -28.40 3.18
N GLN A 953 6.89 -28.06 4.14
CA GLN A 953 7.30 -27.99 5.56
C GLN A 953 7.89 -29.30 6.10
N GLY A 954 7.44 -30.47 5.60
CA GLY A 954 7.94 -31.78 6.02
C GLY A 954 9.39 -32.09 5.59
N ARG A 955 9.97 -31.26 4.74
CA ARG A 955 11.35 -31.38 4.22
C ARG A 955 12.16 -30.10 4.43
N LEU A 956 11.66 -29.19 5.26
CA LEU A 956 12.32 -27.94 5.65
C LEU A 956 13.05 -28.13 6.98
N PHE A 957 14.24 -27.55 7.09
CA PHE A 957 15.06 -27.57 8.29
C PHE A 957 15.59 -26.17 8.60
N THR A 958 15.75 -25.88 9.87
CA THR A 958 16.35 -24.64 10.36
C THR A 958 17.70 -24.93 11.03
N VAL A 959 18.62 -23.97 11.03
CA VAL A 959 19.91 -24.06 11.76
C VAL A 959 20.27 -22.70 12.34
N GLY A 960 21.07 -22.69 13.41
CA GLY A 960 21.55 -21.49 14.07
C GLY A 960 20.43 -20.73 14.79
N VAL A 961 20.27 -19.43 14.49
CA VAL A 961 19.25 -18.59 15.15
C VAL A 961 17.85 -18.72 14.53
N VAL A 962 17.73 -19.39 13.37
CA VAL A 962 16.46 -19.55 12.66
C VAL A 962 15.56 -20.53 13.39
N GLY A 963 14.26 -20.22 13.45
CA GLY A 963 13.29 -21.09 14.11
C GLY A 963 11.87 -20.86 13.61
N TRP A 964 11.12 -21.95 13.49
CA TRP A 964 9.69 -21.94 13.18
C TRP A 964 9.00 -23.09 13.92
N PRO A 965 7.80 -22.90 14.48
CA PRO A 965 7.09 -23.96 15.19
C PRO A 965 6.98 -25.25 14.38
N ASN A 966 7.35 -26.38 14.99
CA ASN A 966 7.28 -27.73 14.39
C ASN A 966 8.20 -27.98 13.18
N ILE A 967 9.12 -27.06 12.84
CA ILE A 967 10.14 -27.32 11.83
C ILE A 967 11.40 -27.88 12.53
N PRO A 968 11.93 -29.03 12.08
CA PRO A 968 13.15 -29.60 12.66
C PRO A 968 14.33 -28.63 12.64
N HIS A 969 15.13 -28.67 13.71
CA HIS A 969 16.29 -27.81 13.90
C HIS A 969 17.58 -28.64 13.92
N VAL A 970 18.58 -28.24 13.14
CA VAL A 970 19.94 -28.79 13.19
C VAL A 970 20.66 -28.13 14.36
N GLY A 971 21.20 -28.95 15.27
CA GLY A 971 21.85 -28.49 16.49
C GLY A 971 23.20 -27.78 16.26
N ASP A 972 23.77 -27.26 17.35
CA ASP A 972 25.07 -26.58 17.33
C ASP A 972 26.25 -27.52 16.96
N ASP A 973 26.06 -28.83 17.03
CA ASP A 973 27.01 -29.84 16.54
C ASP A 973 27.01 -29.98 15.01
N LEU A 974 26.09 -29.29 14.33
CA LEU A 974 25.90 -29.28 12.88
C LEU A 974 25.72 -30.69 12.29
N ASP A 975 25.04 -31.59 12.99
CA ASP A 975 24.68 -32.91 12.47
C ASP A 975 23.56 -32.82 11.41
N TYR A 976 23.92 -32.98 10.13
CA TYR A 976 22.98 -32.95 9.01
C TYR A 976 22.37 -34.33 8.69
N SER A 977 22.57 -35.36 9.52
CA SER A 977 22.07 -36.73 9.25
C SER A 977 20.58 -36.79 8.93
N ALA A 978 19.75 -35.99 9.62
CA ALA A 978 18.31 -35.92 9.34
C ALA A 978 18.00 -35.26 7.98
N VAL A 979 18.73 -34.19 7.62
CA VAL A 979 18.60 -33.50 6.33
C VAL A 979 19.01 -34.43 5.19
N ILE A 980 20.16 -35.10 5.34
CA ILE A 980 20.69 -36.06 4.37
C ILE A 980 19.70 -37.20 4.14
N LYS A 981 19.13 -37.75 5.22
CA LYS A 981 18.12 -38.81 5.11
C LYS A 981 16.92 -38.36 4.28
N VAL A 982 16.34 -37.19 4.57
CA VAL A 982 15.21 -36.65 3.80
C VAL A 982 15.60 -36.44 2.33
N ALA A 983 16.80 -35.91 2.06
CA ALA A 983 17.27 -35.71 0.69
C ALA A 983 17.44 -37.02 -0.11
N LEU A 984 17.89 -38.09 0.55
CA LEU A 984 18.02 -39.42 -0.06
C LEU A 984 16.64 -40.06 -0.34
N ASP A 985 15.69 -39.88 0.57
CA ASP A 985 14.32 -40.38 0.47
C ASP A 985 13.47 -39.57 -0.53
N SER A 986 13.83 -38.31 -0.78
CA SER A 986 13.19 -37.39 -1.73
C SER A 986 13.43 -37.79 -3.21
N PRO A 987 12.54 -37.42 -4.16
CA PRO A 987 12.71 -37.76 -5.57
C PRO A 987 14.03 -37.28 -6.20
N GLY A 988 14.40 -36.01 -5.99
CA GLY A 988 15.50 -35.34 -6.70
C GLY A 988 15.11 -34.87 -8.10
N PHE A 989 16.09 -34.37 -8.87
CA PHE A 989 15.90 -34.01 -10.29
C PHE A 989 16.19 -35.21 -11.21
N ASN A 990 15.47 -35.33 -12.32
CA ASN A 990 15.65 -36.41 -13.31
C ASN A 990 16.42 -35.91 -14.55
N GLU A 991 16.83 -36.82 -15.43
CA GLU A 991 17.55 -36.48 -16.68
C GLU A 991 16.68 -35.70 -17.68
N ASP A 992 15.36 -35.81 -17.56
CA ASP A 992 14.37 -35.15 -18.41
C ASP A 992 13.94 -33.76 -17.86
N THR A 993 14.65 -33.21 -16.85
CA THR A 993 14.39 -31.88 -16.30
C THR A 993 15.42 -30.88 -16.87
N PRO A 994 15.19 -30.30 -18.08
CA PRO A 994 16.18 -29.43 -18.73
C PRO A 994 16.34 -28.07 -18.05
N GLU A 995 15.33 -27.64 -17.29
CA GLU A 995 15.23 -26.35 -16.61
C GLU A 995 14.42 -26.49 -15.31
N PHE A 996 14.54 -25.53 -14.37
CA PHE A 996 13.74 -25.60 -13.16
C PHE A 996 12.27 -25.27 -13.44
N GLU A 997 11.37 -26.16 -13.02
CA GLU A 997 9.93 -26.02 -13.22
C GLU A 997 9.28 -25.34 -12.00
N TYR A 998 9.32 -24.01 -11.96
CA TYR A 998 8.51 -23.22 -11.02
C TYR A 998 7.89 -22.01 -11.76
N PRO A 999 6.74 -21.48 -11.28
CA PRO A 999 6.06 -20.39 -11.95
C PRO A 999 6.98 -19.19 -12.26
N PRO A 1000 7.02 -18.69 -13.50
CA PRO A 1000 7.93 -17.62 -13.89
C PRO A 1000 7.60 -16.30 -13.17
N SER A 1001 8.59 -15.41 -13.05
CA SER A 1001 8.35 -14.03 -12.60
C SER A 1001 8.03 -13.18 -13.83
N SER A 1002 6.95 -12.41 -13.80
CA SER A 1002 6.69 -11.39 -14.82
C SER A 1002 7.66 -10.20 -14.74
N PHE A 1003 8.43 -10.09 -13.66
CA PHE A 1003 9.30 -8.95 -13.37
C PHE A 1003 10.79 -9.27 -13.47
N THR A 1004 11.17 -10.55 -13.40
CA THR A 1004 12.57 -10.99 -13.49
C THR A 1004 12.73 -11.82 -14.76
N PRO A 1005 13.49 -11.34 -15.77
CA PRO A 1005 13.79 -12.12 -16.96
C PRO A 1005 14.40 -13.48 -16.61
N ILE A 1006 14.08 -14.48 -17.42
CA ILE A 1006 14.68 -15.82 -17.33
C ILE A 1006 16.13 -15.72 -17.84
N THR A 1007 17.06 -16.30 -17.10
CA THR A 1007 18.47 -16.43 -17.50
C THR A 1007 18.97 -17.83 -17.13
N ASP A 1008 19.94 -18.33 -17.90
CA ASP A 1008 20.57 -19.63 -17.67
C ASP A 1008 21.69 -19.58 -16.63
N SER A 1009 22.19 -18.38 -16.31
CA SER A 1009 23.33 -18.20 -15.41
C SER A 1009 23.38 -16.83 -14.75
N TYR A 1010 24.13 -16.76 -13.64
CA TYR A 1010 24.51 -15.51 -12.97
C TYR A 1010 26.03 -15.36 -12.91
N GLN A 1011 26.51 -14.11 -12.96
CA GLN A 1011 27.91 -13.78 -12.69
C GLN A 1011 28.07 -13.34 -11.22
N VAL A 1012 29.06 -13.89 -10.52
CA VAL A 1012 29.37 -13.61 -9.12
C VAL A 1012 30.86 -13.43 -8.91
N GLY A 1013 31.27 -12.95 -7.73
CA GLY A 1013 32.66 -13.00 -7.30
C GLY A 1013 33.49 -11.74 -7.59
N PHE A 1014 32.83 -10.58 -7.68
CA PHE A 1014 33.48 -9.29 -7.93
C PHE A 1014 33.71 -8.51 -6.62
N SER A 1015 34.35 -9.13 -5.63
CA SER A 1015 34.71 -8.41 -4.38
C SER A 1015 35.72 -7.29 -4.64
N SER A 1016 36.00 -6.49 -3.61
CA SER A 1016 37.02 -5.43 -3.68
C SER A 1016 38.37 -5.96 -4.15
N GLU A 1017 38.83 -7.13 -3.70
CA GLU A 1017 40.10 -7.72 -4.18
C GLU A 1017 40.07 -8.02 -5.68
N ALA A 1018 38.96 -8.56 -6.20
CA ALA A 1018 38.83 -8.87 -7.61
C ALA A 1018 38.81 -7.60 -8.48
N VAL A 1019 38.10 -6.56 -8.04
CA VAL A 1019 37.96 -5.28 -8.77
C VAL A 1019 39.23 -4.42 -8.66
N LEU A 1020 39.85 -4.33 -7.48
CA LEU A 1020 41.05 -3.52 -7.27
C LEU A 1020 42.26 -4.05 -8.05
N ASN A 1021 42.32 -5.34 -8.33
CA ASN A 1021 43.36 -5.92 -9.21
C ASN A 1021 43.31 -5.37 -10.65
N VAL A 1022 42.16 -4.84 -11.10
CA VAL A 1022 41.99 -4.20 -12.41
C VAL A 1022 41.80 -2.68 -12.31
N ALA A 1023 42.08 -2.07 -11.15
CA ALA A 1023 41.91 -0.64 -10.89
C ALA A 1023 42.56 0.28 -11.95
N PRO A 1024 43.77 0.03 -12.49
CA PRO A 1024 44.33 0.86 -13.56
C PRO A 1024 43.45 0.91 -14.82
N THR A 1025 42.76 -0.18 -15.13
CA THR A 1025 41.84 -0.27 -16.27
C THR A 1025 40.56 0.51 -15.98
N VAL A 1026 40.01 0.39 -14.77
CA VAL A 1026 38.82 1.15 -14.34
C VAL A 1026 39.08 2.65 -14.31
N LEU A 1027 40.23 3.07 -13.77
CA LEU A 1027 40.64 4.48 -13.73
C LEU A 1027 40.82 5.05 -15.14
N LYS A 1028 41.51 4.31 -16.03
CA LYS A 1028 41.64 4.72 -17.43
C LYS A 1028 40.28 4.83 -18.13
N ALA A 1029 39.35 3.93 -17.86
CA ALA A 1029 38.00 3.96 -18.43
C ALA A 1029 37.19 5.18 -17.93
N LEU A 1030 37.37 5.60 -16.67
CA LEU A 1030 36.82 6.85 -16.15
C LEU A 1030 37.46 8.08 -16.82
N GLU A 1031 38.79 8.10 -16.98
CA GLU A 1031 39.53 9.21 -17.60
C GLU A 1031 39.18 9.40 -19.08
N THR A 1032 38.96 8.29 -19.80
CA THR A 1032 38.62 8.30 -21.24
C THR A 1032 37.14 8.49 -21.53
N GLY A 1033 36.28 8.42 -20.51
CA GLY A 1033 34.83 8.57 -20.63
C GLY A 1033 34.08 7.29 -21.01
N ASP A 1034 34.78 6.14 -21.11
CA ASP A 1034 34.17 4.82 -21.31
C ASP A 1034 33.26 4.45 -20.13
N ILE A 1035 33.60 4.91 -18.92
CA ILE A 1035 32.71 4.91 -17.75
C ILE A 1035 32.29 6.35 -17.47
N SER A 1036 31.00 6.64 -17.64
CA SER A 1036 30.45 7.97 -17.33
C SER A 1036 30.07 8.13 -15.87
N ARG A 1037 29.58 7.05 -15.23
CA ARG A 1037 29.09 7.05 -13.85
C ARG A 1037 29.01 5.63 -13.30
N VAL A 1038 29.23 5.50 -11.99
CA VAL A 1038 29.03 4.28 -11.22
C VAL A 1038 27.72 4.39 -10.45
N PHE A 1039 26.89 3.35 -10.54
CA PHE A 1039 25.66 3.22 -9.79
C PHE A 1039 25.78 2.10 -8.78
N VAL A 1040 25.39 2.34 -7.54
CA VAL A 1040 25.15 1.28 -6.55
C VAL A 1040 23.65 1.03 -6.52
N ILE A 1041 23.22 -0.10 -7.09
CA ILE A 1041 21.81 -0.51 -7.12
C ILE A 1041 21.72 -1.88 -6.44
N GLY A 1042 21.17 -1.93 -5.24
CA GLY A 1042 21.16 -3.16 -4.45
C GLY A 1042 20.59 -2.97 -3.06
N GLY A 1043 20.92 -3.87 -2.14
CA GLY A 1043 20.33 -3.94 -0.80
C GLY A 1043 19.39 -5.14 -0.69
N CYS A 1044 18.21 -4.95 -0.10
CA CYS A 1044 17.27 -6.04 0.13
C CYS A 1044 16.03 -5.97 -0.76
N ASP A 1045 15.71 -7.11 -1.39
CA ASP A 1045 14.49 -7.28 -2.17
C ASP A 1045 13.27 -7.58 -1.27
N GLY A 1046 12.09 -7.58 -1.86
CA GLY A 1046 10.81 -7.92 -1.22
C GLY A 1046 9.73 -8.25 -2.24
N TYR A 1047 8.49 -8.43 -1.78
CA TYR A 1047 7.32 -8.63 -2.64
C TYR A 1047 7.20 -7.52 -3.69
N GLU A 1048 6.56 -7.86 -4.81
CA GLU A 1048 6.43 -7.07 -6.03
C GLU A 1048 5.76 -5.68 -5.82
N GLY A 1049 5.57 -4.89 -6.88
CA GLY A 1049 4.96 -3.56 -6.81
C GLY A 1049 5.93 -2.44 -7.20
N GLU A 1050 6.11 -1.44 -6.34
CA GLU A 1050 7.03 -0.29 -6.55
C GLU A 1050 8.51 -0.70 -6.78
N ARG A 1051 8.86 -1.98 -6.54
CA ARG A 1051 10.20 -2.52 -6.79
C ARG A 1051 10.54 -2.73 -8.27
N SER A 1052 9.57 -2.61 -9.19
CA SER A 1052 9.86 -2.54 -10.62
C SER A 1052 10.79 -1.37 -10.94
N TYR A 1053 10.71 -0.29 -10.15
CA TYR A 1053 11.60 0.87 -10.20
C TYR A 1053 13.07 0.52 -10.39
N TYR A 1054 13.61 -0.44 -9.64
CA TYR A 1054 15.04 -0.80 -9.72
C TYR A 1054 15.40 -1.46 -11.05
N THR A 1055 14.46 -2.25 -11.58
CA THR A 1055 14.61 -2.90 -12.89
C THR A 1055 14.50 -1.86 -14.01
N ASP A 1056 13.52 -0.97 -13.91
CA ASP A 1056 13.26 0.09 -14.88
C ASP A 1056 14.42 1.09 -14.91
N LEU A 1057 14.90 1.53 -13.74
CA LEU A 1057 16.09 2.37 -13.61
C LEU A 1057 17.30 1.71 -14.26
N ALA A 1058 17.58 0.44 -13.96
CA ALA A 1058 18.72 -0.29 -14.50
C ALA A 1058 18.68 -0.40 -16.03
N LYS A 1059 17.50 -0.65 -16.62
CA LYS A 1059 17.29 -0.69 -18.08
C LYS A 1059 17.52 0.67 -18.75
N MET A 1060 17.25 1.76 -18.04
CA MET A 1060 17.41 3.12 -18.56
C MET A 1060 18.85 3.66 -18.45
N LEU A 1061 19.75 2.93 -17.77
CA LEU A 1061 21.13 3.38 -17.60
C LEU A 1061 21.89 3.42 -18.94
N PRO A 1062 22.61 4.52 -19.26
CA PRO A 1062 23.43 4.61 -20.46
C PRO A 1062 24.44 3.46 -20.57
N GLU A 1063 24.83 3.08 -21.79
CA GLU A 1063 25.82 1.99 -21.98
C GLU A 1063 27.18 2.25 -21.31
N SER A 1064 27.52 3.52 -21.06
CA SER A 1064 28.72 3.94 -20.33
C SER A 1064 28.57 3.90 -18.80
N ALA A 1065 27.42 3.49 -18.26
CA ALA A 1065 27.21 3.35 -16.82
C ALA A 1065 27.60 1.95 -16.32
N VAL A 1066 28.23 1.88 -15.15
CA VAL A 1066 28.59 0.65 -14.43
C VAL A 1066 27.73 0.50 -13.19
N VAL A 1067 27.27 -0.71 -12.90
CA VAL A 1067 26.43 -1.02 -11.75
C VAL A 1067 27.15 -1.95 -10.78
N LEU A 1068 27.27 -1.53 -9.53
CA LEU A 1068 27.65 -2.35 -8.40
C LEU A 1068 26.39 -2.80 -7.67
N THR A 1069 26.26 -4.09 -7.41
CA THR A 1069 25.14 -4.62 -6.64
C THR A 1069 25.62 -5.50 -5.49
N SER A 1070 24.84 -5.54 -4.42
CA SER A 1070 25.07 -6.39 -3.25
C SER A 1070 23.74 -6.72 -2.61
N GLY A 1071 23.67 -7.88 -1.96
CA GLY A 1071 22.44 -8.39 -1.35
C GLY A 1071 21.36 -8.78 -2.37
N CYS A 1072 20.24 -9.32 -1.88
CA CYS A 1072 19.18 -9.90 -2.70
C CYS A 1072 18.46 -8.88 -3.61
N GLY A 1073 18.61 -7.58 -3.41
CA GLY A 1073 18.16 -6.57 -4.38
C GLY A 1073 18.73 -6.79 -5.79
N LYS A 1074 19.87 -7.48 -5.89
CA LYS A 1074 20.50 -7.91 -7.15
C LYS A 1074 19.56 -8.67 -8.09
N PHE A 1075 18.60 -9.44 -7.56
CA PHE A 1075 17.71 -10.26 -8.39
C PHE A 1075 16.74 -9.43 -9.24
N ARG A 1076 16.66 -8.11 -9.02
CA ARG A 1076 15.95 -7.17 -9.91
C ARG A 1076 16.72 -6.83 -11.19
N ILE A 1077 18.04 -7.04 -11.19
CA ILE A 1077 18.91 -6.54 -12.27
C ILE A 1077 19.88 -7.59 -12.81
N ASN A 1078 20.12 -8.68 -12.08
CA ASN A 1078 21.11 -9.71 -12.43
C ASN A 1078 20.77 -10.53 -13.67
N SER A 1079 19.50 -10.61 -14.05
CA SER A 1079 19.06 -11.32 -15.26
C SER A 1079 18.90 -10.41 -16.48
N LEU A 1080 19.23 -9.12 -16.38
CA LEU A 1080 19.29 -8.23 -17.53
C LEU A 1080 20.51 -8.55 -18.39
N GLU A 1081 20.45 -8.22 -19.67
CA GLU A 1081 21.60 -8.36 -20.58
C GLU A 1081 22.60 -7.21 -20.36
N TRP A 1082 23.74 -7.55 -19.75
CA TRP A 1082 24.81 -6.59 -19.48
C TRP A 1082 25.97 -6.75 -20.46
N LYS A 1083 26.33 -5.66 -21.13
CA LYS A 1083 27.55 -5.58 -21.95
C LYS A 1083 28.79 -5.41 -21.08
N THR A 1084 29.97 -5.41 -21.71
CA THR A 1084 31.24 -5.01 -21.09
C THR A 1084 31.50 -3.51 -21.25
N ILE A 1085 32.40 -2.96 -20.44
CA ILE A 1085 32.84 -1.57 -20.50
C ILE A 1085 33.79 -1.39 -21.69
N GLY A 1086 33.35 -0.73 -22.75
CA GLY A 1086 34.15 -0.56 -23.98
C GLY A 1086 34.77 -1.88 -24.47
N ASP A 1087 36.04 -1.83 -24.90
CA ASP A 1087 36.84 -3.00 -25.29
C ASP A 1087 37.60 -3.65 -24.12
N SER A 1088 37.35 -3.24 -22.87
CA SER A 1088 38.13 -3.67 -21.70
C SER A 1088 37.84 -5.11 -21.23
N GLY A 1089 36.70 -5.68 -21.65
CA GLY A 1089 36.24 -6.99 -21.21
C GLY A 1089 35.69 -7.04 -19.78
N ILE A 1090 35.65 -5.92 -19.05
CA ILE A 1090 35.08 -5.86 -17.69
C ILE A 1090 33.54 -5.78 -17.79
N PRO A 1091 32.77 -6.64 -17.08
CA PRO A 1091 31.31 -6.58 -17.07
C PRO A 1091 30.77 -5.24 -16.54
N ARG A 1092 29.68 -4.74 -17.12
CA ARG A 1092 29.00 -3.52 -16.61
C ARG A 1092 28.26 -3.75 -15.30
N LEU A 1093 27.80 -4.97 -15.03
CA LEU A 1093 27.22 -5.35 -13.75
C LEU A 1093 28.23 -6.15 -12.94
N LEU A 1094 28.54 -5.67 -11.74
CA LEU A 1094 29.47 -6.30 -10.82
C LEU A 1094 28.71 -6.67 -9.54
N ASP A 1095 28.49 -7.98 -9.34
CA ASP A 1095 27.91 -8.52 -8.11
C ASP A 1095 29.00 -8.65 -7.03
N MET A 1096 28.94 -7.77 -6.04
CA MET A 1096 29.88 -7.71 -4.92
C MET A 1096 29.68 -8.87 -3.94
N GLY A 1097 28.50 -9.51 -3.94
CA GLY A 1097 28.15 -10.61 -3.06
C GLY A 1097 26.93 -10.34 -2.17
N GLN A 1098 26.97 -10.80 -0.93
CA GLN A 1098 25.87 -10.70 0.03
C GLN A 1098 25.64 -9.26 0.48
N CYS A 1099 24.60 -9.00 1.25
CA CYS A 1099 24.36 -7.66 1.82
C CYS A 1099 25.53 -7.10 2.66
N ASN A 1100 26.30 -7.96 3.35
CA ASN A 1100 27.55 -7.59 4.04
C ASN A 1100 28.67 -7.14 3.08
N ASP A 1101 28.66 -7.61 1.83
CA ASP A 1101 29.66 -7.24 0.82
C ASP A 1101 29.42 -5.83 0.25
N ALA A 1102 28.44 -5.09 0.76
CA ALA A 1102 28.41 -3.63 0.66
C ALA A 1102 29.74 -3.00 1.13
N TYR A 1103 30.47 -3.67 2.03
CA TYR A 1103 31.83 -3.33 2.40
C TYR A 1103 32.80 -3.30 1.20
N SER A 1104 32.70 -4.27 0.27
CA SER A 1104 33.53 -4.26 -0.95
C SER A 1104 33.25 -3.03 -1.81
N ALA A 1105 31.98 -2.64 -1.97
CA ALA A 1105 31.62 -1.41 -2.70
C ALA A 1105 32.18 -0.15 -2.03
N ILE A 1106 32.15 -0.08 -0.69
CA ILE A 1106 32.75 1.03 0.08
C ILE A 1106 34.27 1.08 -0.09
N GLN A 1107 34.95 -0.07 -0.10
CA GLN A 1107 36.39 -0.14 -0.34
C GLN A 1107 36.76 0.33 -1.75
N ILE A 1108 35.99 -0.10 -2.76
CA ILE A 1108 36.19 0.35 -4.15
C ILE A 1108 35.99 1.86 -4.27
N ALA A 1109 34.92 2.41 -3.70
CA ALA A 1109 34.66 3.85 -3.73
C ALA A 1109 35.78 4.64 -3.02
N SER A 1110 36.23 4.18 -1.85
CA SER A 1110 37.34 4.80 -1.12
C SER A 1110 38.64 4.79 -1.93
N ALA A 1111 38.98 3.67 -2.56
CA ALA A 1111 40.19 3.54 -3.37
C ALA A 1111 40.15 4.41 -4.64
N LEU A 1112 38.97 4.52 -5.29
CA LEU A 1112 38.78 5.40 -6.44
C LEU A 1112 38.90 6.88 -6.05
N ALA A 1113 38.33 7.28 -4.92
CA ALA A 1113 38.43 8.64 -4.40
C ALA A 1113 39.89 9.02 -4.10
N GLU A 1114 40.64 8.11 -3.46
CA GLU A 1114 42.07 8.28 -3.19
C GLU A 1114 42.88 8.41 -4.50
N ALA A 1115 42.64 7.52 -5.46
CA ALA A 1115 43.34 7.54 -6.75
C ALA A 1115 43.07 8.81 -7.57
N LEU A 1116 41.86 9.36 -7.49
CA LEU A 1116 41.46 10.60 -8.17
C LEU A 1116 41.74 11.86 -7.34
N ASN A 1117 42.31 11.71 -6.14
CA ASN A 1117 42.58 12.79 -5.19
C ASN A 1117 41.35 13.68 -4.93
N CYS A 1118 40.21 13.05 -4.70
CA CYS A 1118 38.93 13.71 -4.41
C CYS A 1118 38.22 13.05 -3.21
N THR A 1119 37.09 13.58 -2.79
CA THR A 1119 36.24 12.91 -1.79
C THR A 1119 35.32 11.88 -2.47
N ILE A 1120 34.76 10.94 -1.69
CA ILE A 1120 33.75 10.00 -2.21
C ILE A 1120 32.53 10.74 -2.78
N HIS A 1121 32.20 11.92 -2.24
CA HIS A 1121 31.13 12.77 -2.73
C HIS A 1121 31.40 13.33 -4.14
N ASP A 1122 32.67 13.57 -4.47
CA ASP A 1122 33.07 14.12 -5.77
C ASP A 1122 33.13 13.06 -6.87
N LEU A 1123 33.06 11.77 -6.51
CA LEU A 1123 33.02 10.69 -7.49
C LEU A 1123 31.75 10.77 -8.33
N PRO A 1124 31.80 10.36 -9.61
CA PRO A 1124 30.61 10.15 -10.42
C PRO A 1124 29.88 8.88 -9.92
N LEU A 1125 29.31 8.96 -8.72
CA LEU A 1125 28.69 7.88 -7.99
C LEU A 1125 27.24 8.24 -7.66
N SER A 1126 26.33 7.30 -7.90
CA SER A 1126 24.92 7.41 -7.54
C SER A 1126 24.50 6.18 -6.75
N ILE A 1127 23.92 6.36 -5.57
CA ILE A 1127 23.54 5.26 -4.69
C ILE A 1127 22.02 5.18 -4.57
N VAL A 1128 21.48 4.04 -4.95
CA VAL A 1128 20.05 3.74 -4.97
C VAL A 1128 19.82 2.42 -4.24
N LEU A 1129 19.43 2.52 -2.97
CA LEU A 1129 19.28 1.37 -2.07
C LEU A 1129 17.82 0.91 -2.02
N SER A 1130 17.65 -0.38 -2.23
CA SER A 1130 16.48 -1.13 -1.81
C SER A 1130 16.67 -1.59 -0.36
N TRP A 1131 15.62 -1.51 0.44
CA TRP A 1131 15.65 -2.03 1.81
C TRP A 1131 14.42 -2.87 2.11
N PHE A 1132 14.54 -3.75 3.10
CA PHE A 1132 13.44 -4.57 3.62
C PHE A 1132 13.59 -4.77 5.11
N GLU A 1133 14.76 -5.25 5.55
CA GLU A 1133 15.02 -5.64 6.93
C GLU A 1133 16.22 -4.88 7.53
N GLN A 1134 16.72 -5.37 8.66
CA GLN A 1134 17.59 -4.63 9.57
C GLN A 1134 19.07 -4.62 9.17
N LYS A 1135 19.54 -5.61 8.39
CA LYS A 1135 20.89 -5.56 7.79
C LYS A 1135 21.00 -4.40 6.80
N ALA A 1136 19.97 -4.12 6.01
CA ALA A 1136 19.94 -2.91 5.18
C ALA A 1136 19.98 -1.61 5.99
N VAL A 1137 19.33 -1.56 7.17
CA VAL A 1137 19.37 -0.38 8.05
C VAL A 1137 20.79 -0.10 8.54
N VAL A 1138 21.53 -1.13 8.98
CA VAL A 1138 22.91 -0.91 9.47
C VAL A 1138 23.88 -0.58 8.34
N VAL A 1139 23.67 -1.11 7.13
CA VAL A 1139 24.44 -0.72 5.94
C VAL A 1139 24.19 0.75 5.59
N LEU A 1140 22.94 1.22 5.61
CA LEU A 1140 22.62 2.64 5.45
C LEU A 1140 23.34 3.50 6.50
N LEU A 1141 23.32 3.09 7.77
CA LEU A 1141 24.03 3.79 8.84
C LEU A 1141 25.54 3.85 8.61
N SER A 1142 26.16 2.77 8.10
CA SER A 1142 27.57 2.78 7.73
C SER A 1142 27.86 3.82 6.64
N LEU A 1143 27.05 3.89 5.59
CA LEU A 1143 27.20 4.89 4.51
C LEU A 1143 27.03 6.33 5.03
N LEU A 1144 25.99 6.59 5.84
CA LEU A 1144 25.77 7.91 6.44
C LEU A 1144 26.92 8.30 7.37
N SER A 1145 27.48 7.34 8.12
CA SER A 1145 28.60 7.59 9.03
C SER A 1145 29.91 7.95 8.32
N LEU A 1146 30.05 7.57 7.04
CA LEU A 1146 31.15 7.99 6.15
C LEU A 1146 30.93 9.38 5.53
N GLY A 1147 29.80 10.03 5.81
CA GLY A 1147 29.45 11.33 5.24
C GLY A 1147 28.94 11.26 3.80
N ILE A 1148 28.57 10.07 3.31
CA ILE A 1148 28.00 9.91 1.97
C ILE A 1148 26.60 10.52 1.95
N GLN A 1149 26.36 11.39 0.96
CA GLN A 1149 25.11 12.14 0.80
C GLN A 1149 24.34 11.71 -0.45
N ASN A 1150 23.11 12.22 -0.59
CA ASN A 1150 22.27 12.02 -1.78
C ASN A 1150 21.92 10.55 -2.07
N ILE A 1151 21.93 9.71 -1.02
CA ILE A 1151 21.49 8.31 -1.10
C ILE A 1151 19.98 8.28 -1.32
N ARG A 1152 19.53 7.56 -2.35
CA ARG A 1152 18.12 7.25 -2.57
C ARG A 1152 17.76 5.94 -1.89
N VAL A 1153 16.64 5.93 -1.15
CA VAL A 1153 16.15 4.74 -0.44
C VAL A 1153 14.69 4.46 -0.81
N GLY A 1154 14.35 3.19 -0.98
CA GLY A 1154 12.98 2.76 -1.31
C GLY A 1154 12.74 1.25 -1.16
N PRO A 1155 11.55 0.76 -1.57
CA PRO A 1155 10.51 1.52 -2.24
C PRO A 1155 9.74 2.46 -1.32
N GLN A 1156 9.36 1.98 -0.13
CA GLN A 1156 8.72 2.81 0.88
C GLN A 1156 9.73 3.36 1.89
N LEU A 1157 9.38 4.50 2.50
CA LEU A 1157 10.09 5.02 3.65
C LEU A 1157 9.90 4.08 4.87
N PRO A 1158 10.95 3.85 5.69
CA PRO A 1158 10.78 3.14 6.95
C PRO A 1158 9.72 3.77 7.85
N ALA A 1159 8.71 3.00 8.23
CA ALA A 1159 7.60 3.45 9.07
C ALA A 1159 8.05 3.99 10.45
N PHE A 1160 9.20 3.55 10.93
CA PHE A 1160 9.82 4.07 12.16
C PHE A 1160 10.44 5.46 11.99
N LEU A 1161 10.64 5.95 10.77
CA LEU A 1161 11.07 7.32 10.48
C LEU A 1161 9.86 8.19 10.17
N ARG A 1162 9.35 8.90 11.18
CA ARG A 1162 8.28 9.90 11.01
C ARG A 1162 8.76 11.05 10.10
N PRO A 1163 7.86 11.83 9.45
CA PRO A 1163 8.26 12.91 8.55
C PRO A 1163 9.29 13.88 9.15
N SER A 1164 9.21 14.16 10.46
CA SER A 1164 10.19 14.97 11.17
C SER A 1164 11.56 14.29 11.33
N ALA A 1165 11.63 12.97 11.55
CA ALA A 1165 12.88 12.22 11.55
C ALA A 1165 13.50 12.14 10.14
N VAL A 1166 12.67 11.95 9.11
CA VAL A 1166 13.12 12.00 7.71
C VAL A 1166 13.69 13.36 7.37
N LYS A 1167 12.99 14.44 7.76
CA LYS A 1167 13.50 15.79 7.56
C LYS A 1167 14.87 15.99 8.22
N ILE A 1168 15.07 15.48 9.44
CA ILE A 1168 16.39 15.54 10.11
C ILE A 1168 17.47 14.82 9.29
N LEU A 1169 17.18 13.61 8.80
CA LEU A 1169 18.13 12.83 8.00
C LEU A 1169 18.37 13.45 6.61
N SER A 1170 17.34 14.02 5.99
CA SER A 1170 17.42 14.75 4.73
C SER A 1170 18.23 16.04 4.87
N ASP A 1171 17.97 16.84 5.91
CA ASP A 1171 18.67 18.10 6.16
C ASP A 1171 20.16 17.88 6.46
N LYS A 1172 20.51 16.79 7.18
CA LYS A 1172 21.91 16.47 7.55
C LYS A 1172 22.68 15.70 6.47
N PHE A 1173 22.04 14.78 5.75
CA PHE A 1173 22.72 13.82 4.87
C PHE A 1173 22.21 13.84 3.42
N GLY A 1174 21.23 14.68 3.07
CA GLY A 1174 20.64 14.69 1.74
C GLY A 1174 19.94 13.38 1.38
N LEU A 1175 19.42 12.64 2.37
CA LEU A 1175 18.70 11.38 2.15
C LEU A 1175 17.44 11.64 1.28
N LYS A 1176 17.32 10.94 0.16
CA LYS A 1176 16.20 11.06 -0.80
C LYS A 1176 15.37 9.78 -0.81
N LEU A 1177 14.07 9.91 -1.04
CA LEU A 1177 13.22 8.77 -1.40
C LEU A 1177 13.25 8.56 -2.90
N ILE A 1178 13.06 7.32 -3.35
CA ILE A 1178 12.86 7.05 -4.78
C ILE A 1178 11.52 7.64 -5.24
N GLY A 1179 11.46 8.04 -6.51
CA GLY A 1179 10.26 8.52 -7.17
C GLY A 1179 10.04 7.80 -8.50
N ASP A 1180 9.83 8.58 -9.56
CA ASP A 1180 9.80 8.04 -10.92
C ASP A 1180 11.25 7.76 -11.40
N PRO A 1181 11.54 6.57 -11.98
CA PRO A 1181 12.90 6.17 -12.33
C PRO A 1181 13.53 7.09 -13.39
N LYS A 1182 12.73 7.67 -14.29
CA LYS A 1182 13.24 8.61 -15.30
C LYS A 1182 13.64 9.93 -14.66
N LEU A 1183 12.75 10.51 -13.85
CA LEU A 1183 13.01 11.77 -13.17
C LEU A 1183 14.18 11.65 -12.19
N ASP A 1184 14.29 10.51 -11.50
CA ASP A 1184 15.42 10.24 -10.61
C ASP A 1184 16.73 10.11 -11.37
N LEU A 1185 16.72 9.45 -12.53
CA LEU A 1185 17.90 9.36 -13.39
C LEU A 1185 18.34 10.74 -13.88
N GLU A 1186 17.41 11.59 -14.31
CA GLU A 1186 17.67 12.98 -14.70
C GLU A 1186 18.27 13.80 -13.54
N ASP A 1187 17.73 13.68 -12.32
CA ASP A 1187 18.29 14.34 -11.13
C ASP A 1187 19.70 13.82 -10.78
N MET A 1188 19.96 12.52 -10.92
CA MET A 1188 21.29 11.94 -10.68
C MET A 1188 22.35 12.44 -11.66
N TYR A 1189 21.96 12.86 -12.86
CA TYR A 1189 22.84 13.48 -13.86
C TYR A 1189 22.80 15.02 -13.86
N GLY A 1190 21.89 15.66 -13.12
CA GLY A 1190 21.76 17.11 -13.03
C GLY A 1190 21.06 17.78 -14.23
N GLY A 1191 20.21 17.07 -14.99
CA GLY A 1191 19.49 17.60 -16.16
C GLY A 1191 18.97 16.51 -17.13
N MET A 1192 18.45 16.91 -18.30
CA MET A 1192 17.94 15.97 -19.31
C MET A 1192 19.04 15.00 -19.78
N VAL A 1193 18.82 13.71 -19.56
CA VAL A 1193 19.66 12.64 -20.11
C VAL A 1193 19.19 12.35 -21.53
N ALA A 1194 20.11 12.37 -22.52
CA ALA A 1194 19.78 11.99 -23.88
C ALA A 1194 19.34 10.52 -23.89
N SER A 1195 18.05 10.27 -24.16
CA SER A 1195 17.51 8.92 -24.25
C SER A 1195 18.14 8.18 -25.43
N ALA A 1196 18.94 7.16 -25.17
CA ALA A 1196 19.15 6.10 -26.16
C ALA A 1196 17.91 5.20 -26.08
N VAL A 1197 17.10 5.26 -27.14
CA VAL A 1197 15.94 4.38 -27.36
C VAL A 1197 16.40 2.95 -27.56
#